data_AF-A0A928LLH6-F1
#
_entry.id   AF-A0A928LLH6-F1
#
_cell.length_a   1.000
_cell.length_b   1.000
_cell.length_c   1.000
_cell.angle_alpha   90.00
_cell.angle_beta   90.00
_cell.angle_gamma   90.00
#
_symmetry.space_group_name_H-M   'P 1'
#
loop_
_entity.id
_entity.type
_entity.pdbx_description
1 polymer ?
#
loop_
_entity_poly.entity_id
_entity_poly.type
_entity_poly.pdbx_seq_one_letter_code
_entity_poly.pdbx_strand_id
1 'polypeptide(L)'
;MNKNLLNSIVCGMVMFAMIFVTFVLTGGRETYDFTVMDKFIFVIFIISEIITLGMLIYYISKYTKNLRNGSNSTMEPEEQRELSPLNSKIIICSAILTIVLITLGILIGIYASNQTKAIAEYVFSFSLIFVVFMFPFNMLTEKIILHFFKNKKVDYWQNYFVAHRENIEKKKRKLFLNLKISKLFSNIYTALLGLAGILFSLSAGISPVNDGIIYLIFPTLIFTAVLSRIKFTQDKELFKHESYVSQEDYPELYRLARRAADISNCKKNIKIALTGDCNAGIMEVGDTYSVQIGVILLDILSEEELVCIFLHEFEHVTLKNKKINKCYSYNTWISSGCNNTYLSWLTNVLFSFPDGLYNFRFNLYQYAASLCFESDSDKAMLKSGKPECAASALLKIDFYNKYEWERDAMDFPCLYEPESCENYTLRTSLNSFKELQAERKELWIELAKKEIQSRSSSHPILSQRFKMLGIEKYSLLGNEKSPALKEEAEKAIDFIDILIKKQVSENYSELREEYYIKQKNLVENWEQEGKPIIAEQYSSVIEALNILGRRSEIEELCDRVISETPIHTAAYAYFIKGFILLHKFDEQGLEYVYKAIYDNHNYIDGGLGVIGHFCCLTGNQKELDLYRERAVDLAQKNKDIYSCINVIQKNDKLSPEKLPEGMLDEILSFISSIDEGEIKRIYLLRKTINENFTVSDVIIRFSYYTDENTKGRIMDKIFRFLDTFSSHQFGLFDYNGITEVSVEKIPGALVWRAEENTDVSEE
;
A
#
# COMPACT_ATOMS: atom_id res chain seq x y z
N MET A 1 -9.78 25.28 7.47
CA MET A 1 -8.31 25.37 7.32
C MET A 1 -7.67 24.88 8.62
N ASN A 2 -6.77 23.89 8.60
CA ASN A 2 -6.16 23.34 9.82
C ASN A 2 -5.49 24.47 10.62
N LYS A 3 -5.76 24.56 11.93
CA LYS A 3 -5.24 25.63 12.79
C LYS A 3 -3.70 25.69 12.78
N ASN A 4 -3.02 24.56 12.70
CA ASN A 4 -1.56 24.50 12.61
C ASN A 4 -1.05 25.00 11.25
N LEU A 5 -1.80 24.79 10.17
CA LEU A 5 -1.48 25.30 8.83
C LEU A 5 -1.75 26.81 8.72
N LEU A 6 -2.88 27.28 9.26
CA LEU A 6 -3.15 28.71 9.36
C LEU A 6 -2.06 29.39 10.18
N ASN A 7 -1.66 28.78 11.31
CA ASN A 7 -0.58 29.28 12.15
C ASN A 7 0.77 29.26 11.42
N SER A 8 1.09 28.21 10.63
CA SER A 8 2.33 28.20 9.83
C SER A 8 2.32 29.26 8.73
N ILE A 9 1.17 29.49 8.08
CA ILE A 9 1.00 30.55 7.07
C ILE A 9 1.13 31.92 7.73
N VAL A 10 0.49 32.13 8.88
CA VAL A 10 0.58 33.37 9.65
C VAL A 10 2.01 33.59 10.13
N CYS A 11 2.72 32.58 10.64
CA CYS A 11 4.13 32.67 10.98
C CYS A 11 4.96 33.08 9.75
N GLY A 12 4.75 32.46 8.59
CA GLY A 12 5.44 32.85 7.35
C GLY A 12 5.14 34.28 6.89
N MET A 13 3.88 34.73 7.01
CA MET A 13 3.48 36.12 6.70
C MET A 13 4.03 37.12 7.70
N VAL A 14 4.08 36.77 9.00
CA VAL A 14 4.67 37.60 10.06
C VAL A 14 6.17 37.72 9.84
N MET A 15 6.89 36.66 9.47
CA MET A 15 8.31 36.75 9.11
C MET A 15 8.52 37.76 7.97
N PHE A 16 7.68 37.69 6.93
CA PHE A 16 7.77 38.62 5.80
C PHE A 16 7.43 40.07 6.15
N ALA A 17 6.42 40.26 7.01
CA ALA A 17 6.03 41.58 7.50
C ALA A 17 7.11 42.18 8.41
N MET A 18 7.76 41.37 9.24
CA MET A 18 8.82 41.81 10.15
C MET A 18 10.08 42.25 9.42
N ILE A 19 10.40 41.65 8.26
CA ILE A 19 11.46 42.13 7.36
C ILE A 19 11.12 43.56 6.86
N PHE A 20 9.87 43.79 6.44
CA PHE A 20 9.44 45.09 5.94
C PHE A 20 9.41 46.15 7.05
N VAL A 21 8.92 45.79 8.24
CA VAL A 21 8.91 46.67 9.42
C VAL A 21 10.33 47.02 9.84
N THR A 22 11.25 46.06 9.85
CA THR A 22 12.66 46.29 10.21
C THR A 22 13.33 47.20 9.18
N PHE A 23 13.10 46.97 7.88
CA PHE A 23 13.59 47.84 6.80
C PHE A 23 13.08 49.28 6.92
N VAL A 24 11.80 49.47 7.25
CA VAL A 24 11.21 50.81 7.47
C VAL A 24 11.78 51.46 8.73
N LEU A 25 11.93 50.72 9.83
CA LEU A 25 12.39 51.24 11.12
C LEU A 25 13.87 51.59 11.12
N THR A 26 14.71 50.89 10.36
CA THR A 26 16.13 51.26 10.16
C THR A 26 16.31 52.34 9.09
N GLY A 27 15.23 52.72 8.40
CA GLY A 27 15.25 53.70 7.30
C GLY A 27 15.96 53.20 6.05
N GLY A 28 16.02 51.88 5.86
CA GLY A 28 16.71 51.24 4.72
C GLY A 28 18.23 51.42 4.71
N ARG A 29 18.83 51.83 5.84
CA ARG A 29 20.28 51.98 5.99
C ARG A 29 20.98 50.63 5.91
N GLU A 30 22.23 50.62 5.45
CA GLU A 30 23.05 49.41 5.44
C GLU A 30 23.62 49.15 6.84
N THR A 31 23.92 47.88 7.15
CA THR A 31 24.21 47.42 8.53
C THR A 31 25.44 48.06 9.17
N TYR A 32 26.39 48.57 8.39
CA TYR A 32 27.56 49.31 8.88
C TYR A 32 27.26 50.76 9.27
N ASP A 33 26.17 51.34 8.75
CA ASP A 33 25.67 52.68 9.08
C ASP A 33 24.62 52.66 10.21
N PHE A 34 24.40 51.49 10.82
CA PHE A 34 23.45 51.33 11.91
C PHE A 34 23.87 52.14 13.14
N THR A 35 22.97 53.00 13.58
CA THR A 35 23.06 53.62 14.91
C THR A 35 22.89 52.55 15.99
N VAL A 36 23.19 52.90 17.24
CA VAL A 36 22.97 51.99 18.39
C VAL A 36 21.50 51.54 18.47
N MET A 37 20.56 52.42 18.09
CA MET A 37 19.14 52.11 18.03
C MET A 37 18.80 51.13 16.90
N ASP A 38 19.38 51.31 15.71
CA ASP A 38 19.15 50.41 14.57
C ASP A 38 19.70 49.00 14.87
N LYS A 39 20.85 48.91 15.54
CA LYS A 39 21.42 47.63 16.02
C LYS A 39 20.48 46.94 17.02
N PHE A 40 19.87 47.71 17.92
CA PHE A 40 18.93 47.17 18.90
C PHE A 40 17.63 46.66 18.24
N ILE A 41 17.08 47.42 17.29
CA ILE A 41 15.91 47.03 16.48
C ILE A 41 16.22 45.76 15.68
N PHE A 42 17.41 45.67 15.10
CA PHE A 42 17.85 44.51 14.32
C PHE A 42 18.03 43.25 15.19
N VAL A 43 18.58 43.38 16.40
CA VAL A 43 18.68 42.25 17.35
C VAL A 43 17.29 41.77 17.79
N ILE A 44 16.35 42.68 18.06
CA ILE A 44 14.96 42.32 18.38
C ILE A 44 14.30 41.60 17.21
N PHE A 45 14.55 42.04 15.98
CA PHE A 45 14.08 41.37 14.77
C PHE A 45 14.63 39.94 14.66
N ILE A 46 15.94 39.74 14.82
CA ILE A 46 16.56 38.40 14.77
C ILE A 46 15.97 37.47 15.83
N ILE A 47 15.81 37.95 17.07
CA ILE A 47 15.20 37.14 18.14
C ILE A 47 13.75 36.77 17.77
N SER A 48 13.00 37.70 17.20
CA SER A 48 11.61 37.48 16.77
C SER A 48 11.53 36.49 15.60
N GLU A 49 12.47 36.55 14.64
CA GLU A 49 12.58 35.61 13.52
C GLU A 49 12.93 34.19 13.99
N ILE A 50 13.88 34.05 14.91
CA ILE A 50 14.25 32.74 15.47
C ILE A 50 13.05 32.10 16.17
N ILE A 51 12.31 32.88 16.95
CA ILE A 51 11.10 32.41 17.64
C ILE A 51 10.01 32.04 16.62
N THR A 52 9.82 32.85 15.57
CA THR A 52 8.79 32.60 14.55
C THR A 52 9.14 31.40 13.66
N LEU A 53 10.42 31.20 13.34
CA LEU A 53 10.93 30.02 12.64
C LEU A 53 10.80 28.76 13.51
N GLY A 54 11.11 28.83 14.80
CA GLY A 54 10.88 27.73 15.74
C GLY A 54 9.40 27.34 15.81
N MET A 55 8.49 28.32 15.88
CA MET A 55 7.05 28.08 15.82
C MET A 55 6.60 27.51 14.46
N LEU A 56 7.16 27.99 13.35
CA LEU A 56 6.88 27.48 12.01
C LEU A 56 7.27 26.00 11.89
N ILE A 57 8.49 25.65 12.33
CA ILE A 57 9.00 24.26 12.35
C ILE A 57 8.12 23.39 13.25
N TYR A 58 7.74 23.88 14.44
CA TYR A 58 6.85 23.16 15.35
C TYR A 58 5.48 22.87 14.72
N TYR A 59 4.85 23.87 14.10
CA TYR A 59 3.55 23.70 13.47
C TYR A 59 3.62 22.84 12.20
N ILE A 60 4.70 22.90 11.44
CA ILE A 60 4.96 22.03 10.28
C ILE A 60 5.14 20.58 10.74
N SER A 61 5.99 20.33 11.74
CA SER A 61 6.25 18.99 12.29
C SER A 61 4.97 18.34 12.83
N LYS A 62 4.17 19.12 13.57
CA LYS A 62 2.87 18.66 14.07
C LYS A 62 1.88 18.39 12.94
N TYR A 63 1.89 19.24 11.91
CA TYR A 63 1.03 19.07 10.74
C TYR A 63 1.41 17.83 9.89
N THR A 64 2.70 17.56 9.67
CA THR A 64 3.16 16.38 8.93
C THR A 64 2.91 15.09 9.70
N LYS A 65 3.05 15.10 11.03
CA LYS A 65 2.67 13.97 11.88
C LYS A 65 1.18 13.64 11.75
N ASN A 66 0.31 14.66 11.70
CA ASN A 66 -1.14 14.46 11.56
C ASN A 66 -1.55 14.02 10.15
N LEU A 67 -0.81 14.41 9.10
CA LEU A 67 -1.01 13.88 7.75
C LEU A 67 -0.67 12.39 7.64
N ARG A 68 0.38 11.95 8.34
CA ARG A 68 0.82 10.55 8.36
C ARG A 68 -0.19 9.63 9.04
N ASN A 69 -0.91 10.14 10.03
CA ASN A 69 -1.96 9.41 10.74
C ASN A 69 -3.34 9.49 10.05
N GLY A 70 -3.54 10.43 9.13
CA GLY A 70 -4.80 10.63 8.41
C GLY A 70 -4.95 9.84 7.10
N SER A 71 -3.91 9.12 6.66
CA SER A 71 -3.94 8.23 5.51
C SER A 71 -3.99 6.76 5.95
N ASN A 72 -5.05 6.36 6.65
CA ASN A 72 -5.37 4.94 6.80
C ASN A 72 -5.95 4.42 5.48
N SER A 73 -5.06 4.03 4.58
CA SER A 73 -5.32 2.97 3.60
C SER A 73 -4.25 1.93 3.85
N THR A 74 -4.67 0.79 4.40
CA THR A 74 -3.98 -0.52 4.40
C THR A 74 -2.58 -0.51 3.79
N MET A 75 -1.62 -0.03 4.58
CA MET A 75 -0.22 -0.39 4.38
C MET A 75 0.14 -1.22 5.60
N GLU A 76 0.56 -2.46 5.33
CA GLU A 76 1.29 -3.29 6.29
C GLU A 76 2.32 -2.44 7.03
N PRO A 77 2.65 -2.77 8.29
CA PRO A 77 3.66 -2.05 9.03
C PRO A 77 4.94 -2.01 8.18
N GLU A 78 5.37 -0.81 7.76
CA GLU A 78 6.69 -0.65 7.15
C GLU A 78 7.70 -1.20 8.15
N GLU A 79 8.24 -2.40 7.88
CA GLU A 79 9.51 -2.84 8.41
C GLU A 79 10.44 -1.63 8.40
N GLN A 80 10.98 -1.28 9.57
CA GLN A 80 11.93 -0.18 9.70
C GLN A 80 13.13 -0.48 8.81
N ARG A 81 13.09 -0.02 7.56
CA ARG A 81 14.17 -0.21 6.59
C ARG A 81 15.42 0.40 7.20
N GLU A 82 16.37 -0.46 7.57
CA GLU A 82 17.67 -0.01 8.03
C GLU A 82 18.26 0.95 6.99
N LEU A 83 18.60 2.15 7.45
CA LEU A 83 19.20 3.17 6.60
C LEU A 83 20.53 2.63 6.07
N SER A 84 20.60 2.37 4.76
CA SER A 84 21.84 1.97 4.11
C SER A 84 22.98 2.92 4.49
N PRO A 85 24.18 2.43 4.84
CA PRO A 85 25.36 3.26 5.11
C PRO A 85 25.69 4.23 3.97
N LEU A 86 25.28 3.89 2.74
CA LEU A 86 25.45 4.75 1.56
C LEU A 86 24.55 6.00 1.62
N ASN A 87 23.36 5.91 2.21
CA ASN A 87 22.44 7.03 2.32
C ASN A 87 22.90 8.05 3.37
N SER A 88 23.53 7.60 4.46
CA SER A 88 24.15 8.49 5.46
C SER A 88 25.32 9.31 4.89
N LYS A 89 26.02 8.78 3.87
CA LYS A 89 27.09 9.51 3.16
C LYS A 89 26.56 10.70 2.35
N ILE A 90 25.30 10.70 1.94
CA ILE A 90 24.70 11.83 1.20
C ILE A 90 24.72 13.11 2.03
N ILE A 91 24.38 13.01 3.33
CA ILE A 91 24.39 14.16 4.25
C ILE A 91 25.82 14.70 4.39
N ILE A 92 26.80 13.81 4.57
CA ILE A 92 28.21 14.18 4.70
C ILE A 92 28.70 14.86 3.43
N CYS A 93 28.42 14.29 2.25
CA CYS A 93 28.77 14.90 0.97
C CYS A 93 28.12 16.28 0.78
N SER A 94 26.87 16.44 1.20
CA SER A 94 26.13 17.71 1.15
C SER A 94 26.78 18.78 2.03
N ALA A 95 27.21 18.41 3.23
CA ALA A 95 27.89 19.30 4.16
C ALA A 95 29.28 19.71 3.62
N ILE A 96 30.06 18.75 3.12
CA ILE A 96 31.38 19.03 2.51
C ILE A 96 31.23 19.96 1.31
N LEU A 97 30.29 19.68 0.40
CA LEU A 97 30.04 20.52 -0.78
C LEU A 97 29.67 21.96 -0.37
N THR A 98 28.83 22.09 0.65
CA THR A 98 28.47 23.40 1.22
C THR A 98 29.69 24.16 1.72
N ILE A 99 30.53 23.52 2.55
CA ILE A 99 31.75 24.13 3.12
C ILE A 99 32.71 24.57 2.02
N VAL A 100 32.92 23.73 1.00
CA VAL A 100 33.80 24.04 -0.13
C VAL A 100 33.31 25.27 -0.90
N LEU A 101 32.01 25.32 -1.21
CA LEU A 101 31.43 26.44 -1.95
C LEU A 101 31.44 27.75 -1.15
N ILE A 102 31.17 27.69 0.15
CA ILE A 102 31.30 28.87 1.03
C ILE A 102 32.75 29.34 1.08
N THR A 103 33.71 28.42 1.25
CA THR A 103 35.14 28.76 1.27
C THR A 103 35.58 29.41 -0.05
N LEU A 104 35.10 28.89 -1.18
CA LEU A 104 35.35 29.49 -2.48
C LEU A 104 34.73 30.89 -2.58
N GLY A 105 33.52 31.07 -2.07
CA GLY A 105 32.87 32.37 -1.95
C GLY A 105 33.70 33.36 -1.13
N ILE A 106 34.25 32.94 0.01
CA ILE A 106 35.13 33.77 0.86
C ILE A 106 36.37 34.20 0.08
N LEU A 107 37.02 33.27 -0.64
CA LEU A 107 38.18 33.59 -1.46
C LEU A 107 37.86 34.61 -2.55
N ILE A 108 36.69 34.49 -3.20
CA ILE A 108 36.20 35.48 -4.17
C ILE A 108 35.92 36.82 -3.46
N GLY A 109 35.29 36.79 -2.28
CA GLY A 109 34.94 37.95 -1.48
C GLY A 109 36.12 38.81 -1.04
N ILE A 110 37.30 38.21 -0.83
CA ILE A 110 38.55 38.93 -0.49
C ILE A 110 38.95 39.91 -1.60
N TYR A 111 38.75 39.53 -2.87
CA TYR A 111 39.14 40.33 -4.04
C TYR A 111 37.94 41.02 -4.73
N ALA A 112 36.73 40.82 -4.21
CA ALA A 112 35.50 41.35 -4.77
C ALA A 112 35.32 42.83 -4.46
N SER A 113 34.86 43.60 -5.47
CA SER A 113 34.44 44.98 -5.30
C SER A 113 33.21 45.09 -4.38
N ASN A 114 32.95 46.26 -3.80
CA ASN A 114 31.73 46.51 -3.01
C ASN A 114 30.45 46.26 -3.84
N GLN A 115 30.48 46.59 -5.13
CA GLN A 115 29.36 46.30 -6.03
C GLN A 115 29.13 44.79 -6.20
N THR A 116 30.20 44.00 -6.28
CA THR A 116 30.12 42.52 -6.37
C THR A 116 29.54 41.92 -5.08
N LYS A 117 29.92 42.46 -3.91
CA LYS A 117 29.39 42.03 -2.61
C LYS A 117 27.89 42.35 -2.47
N ALA A 118 27.47 43.55 -2.88
CA ALA A 118 26.06 43.92 -2.91
C ALA A 118 25.24 43.00 -3.83
N ILE A 119 25.75 42.66 -5.03
CA ILE A 119 25.09 41.70 -5.92
C ILE A 119 24.99 40.32 -5.26
N ALA A 120 26.03 39.86 -4.58
CA ALA A 120 25.99 38.59 -3.86
C ALA A 120 24.92 38.56 -2.77
N GLU A 121 24.72 39.66 -2.03
CA GLU A 121 23.64 39.76 -1.04
C GLU A 121 22.25 39.62 -1.67
N TYR A 122 22.01 40.27 -2.81
CA TYR A 122 20.74 40.09 -3.53
C TYR A 122 20.53 38.66 -4.02
N VAL A 123 21.57 38.02 -4.55
CA VAL A 123 21.52 36.61 -5.01
C VAL A 123 21.27 35.66 -3.84
N PHE A 124 21.91 35.92 -2.70
CA PHE A 124 21.71 35.19 -1.46
C PHE A 124 20.24 35.28 -1.00
N SER A 125 19.71 36.50 -0.86
CA SER A 125 18.32 36.72 -0.44
C SER A 125 17.33 36.09 -1.41
N PHE A 126 17.56 36.20 -2.72
CA PHE A 126 16.69 35.58 -3.72
C PHE A 126 16.70 34.06 -3.63
N SER A 127 17.87 33.43 -3.47
CA SER A 127 17.98 31.97 -3.34
C SER A 127 17.34 31.46 -2.06
N LEU A 128 17.46 32.19 -0.94
CA LEU A 128 16.78 31.87 0.30
C LEU A 128 15.25 31.94 0.13
N ILE A 129 14.75 33.06 -0.41
CA ILE A 129 13.31 33.26 -0.66
C ILE A 129 12.76 32.18 -1.58
N PHE A 130 13.48 31.83 -2.65
CA PHE A 130 13.09 30.78 -3.57
C PHE A 130 12.89 29.44 -2.85
N VAL A 131 13.88 29.00 -2.06
CA VAL A 131 13.82 27.71 -1.36
C VAL A 131 12.72 27.71 -0.30
N VAL A 132 12.62 28.77 0.50
CA VAL A 132 11.57 28.93 1.52
C VAL A 132 10.19 28.95 0.87
N PHE A 133 10.03 29.56 -0.31
CA PHE A 133 8.77 29.55 -1.07
C PHE A 133 8.43 28.17 -1.65
N MET A 134 9.42 27.36 -2.03
CA MET A 134 9.16 26.04 -2.60
C MET A 134 8.52 25.07 -1.59
N PHE A 135 8.81 25.17 -0.30
CA PHE A 135 8.16 24.34 0.72
C PHE A 135 6.62 24.48 0.74
N PRO A 136 6.03 25.67 1.00
CA PRO A 136 4.58 25.85 0.98
C PRO A 136 3.99 25.67 -0.42
N PHE A 137 4.72 26.01 -1.49
CA PHE A 137 4.23 25.79 -2.87
C PHE A 137 3.99 24.31 -3.16
N ASN A 138 4.96 23.43 -2.86
CA ASN A 138 4.80 22.00 -3.10
C ASN A 138 3.68 21.41 -2.23
N MET A 139 3.62 21.78 -0.95
CA MET A 139 2.55 21.33 -0.03
C MET A 139 1.16 21.82 -0.46
N LEU A 140 1.02 23.07 -0.91
CA LEU A 140 -0.25 23.62 -1.36
C LEU A 140 -0.71 22.96 -2.66
N THR A 141 0.21 22.75 -3.60
CA THR A 141 -0.10 22.14 -4.89
C THR A 141 -0.50 20.68 -4.74
N GLU A 142 0.21 19.93 -3.89
CA GLU A 142 -0.17 18.57 -3.49
C GLU A 142 -1.59 18.54 -2.90
N LYS A 143 -1.92 19.47 -2.00
CA LYS A 143 -3.29 19.58 -1.45
C LYS A 143 -4.33 19.91 -2.51
N ILE A 144 -4.04 20.82 -3.43
CA ILE A 144 -4.98 21.16 -4.51
C ILE A 144 -5.26 19.92 -5.35
N ILE A 145 -4.23 19.13 -5.63
CA ILE A 145 -4.35 17.86 -6.37
C ILE A 145 -5.17 16.85 -5.56
N LEU A 146 -4.82 16.61 -4.29
CA LEU A 146 -5.56 15.70 -3.41
C LEU A 146 -7.03 16.14 -3.24
N HIS A 147 -7.28 17.44 -3.11
CA HIS A 147 -8.62 18.01 -3.03
C HIS A 147 -9.40 17.82 -4.33
N PHE A 148 -8.75 18.01 -5.47
CA PHE A 148 -9.33 17.70 -6.77
C PHE A 148 -9.71 16.22 -6.87
N PHE A 149 -8.84 15.30 -6.42
CA PHE A 149 -9.15 13.87 -6.37
C PHE A 149 -10.32 13.56 -5.43
N LYS A 150 -10.30 14.13 -4.23
CA LYS A 150 -11.30 13.90 -3.18
C LYS A 150 -12.68 14.43 -3.57
N ASN A 151 -12.79 15.56 -4.26
CA ASN A 151 -14.08 16.17 -4.56
C ASN A 151 -14.81 15.61 -5.79
N LYS A 152 -14.15 14.79 -6.61
CA LYS A 152 -14.81 14.15 -7.74
C LYS A 152 -15.61 12.94 -7.27
N LYS A 153 -16.80 12.74 -7.84
CA LYS A 153 -17.62 11.55 -7.62
C LYS A 153 -16.90 10.29 -8.12
N VAL A 154 -17.29 9.14 -7.58
CA VAL A 154 -16.69 7.84 -7.93
C VAL A 154 -16.94 7.48 -9.40
N ASP A 155 -18.15 7.75 -9.90
CA ASP A 155 -18.54 7.54 -11.30
C ASP A 155 -17.60 8.26 -12.29
N TYR A 156 -17.21 9.49 -11.98
CA TYR A 156 -16.28 10.28 -12.77
C TYR A 156 -14.95 9.56 -12.93
N TRP A 157 -14.38 9.04 -11.82
CA TRP A 157 -13.09 8.36 -11.86
C TRP A 157 -13.17 7.04 -12.62
N GLN A 158 -14.23 6.25 -12.40
CA GLN A 158 -14.40 4.99 -13.12
C GLN A 158 -14.52 5.24 -14.64
N ASN A 159 -15.35 6.20 -15.05
CA ASN A 159 -15.50 6.59 -16.46
C ASN A 159 -14.21 7.19 -17.03
N TYR A 160 -13.49 7.99 -16.23
CA TYR A 160 -12.21 8.57 -16.62
C TYR A 160 -11.18 7.47 -16.94
N PHE A 161 -11.03 6.47 -16.08
CA PHE A 161 -10.10 5.36 -16.31
C PHE A 161 -10.52 4.52 -17.52
N VAL A 162 -11.78 4.08 -17.58
CA VAL A 162 -12.31 3.27 -18.70
C VAL A 162 -12.10 3.97 -20.05
N ALA A 163 -12.42 5.25 -20.16
CA ALA A 163 -12.26 6.01 -21.40
C ALA A 163 -10.80 6.13 -21.88
N HIS A 164 -9.82 6.06 -20.96
CA HIS A 164 -8.40 6.03 -21.31
C HIS A 164 -7.95 4.67 -21.82
N ARG A 165 -8.51 3.58 -21.28
CA ARG A 165 -8.25 2.22 -21.73
C ARG A 165 -8.85 1.96 -23.11
N GLU A 166 -10.11 2.33 -23.35
CA GLU A 166 -10.78 2.12 -24.66
C GLU A 166 -10.09 2.86 -25.82
N ASN A 167 -9.47 4.01 -25.52
CA ASN A 167 -8.78 4.83 -26.53
C ASN A 167 -7.25 4.62 -26.53
N ILE A 168 -6.75 3.55 -25.91
CA ILE A 168 -5.31 3.39 -25.69
C ILE A 168 -4.51 3.38 -26.99
N GLU A 169 -4.97 2.70 -28.06
CA GLU A 169 -4.25 2.64 -29.33
C GLU A 169 -3.98 4.04 -29.91
N LYS A 170 -4.92 4.96 -29.72
CA LYS A 170 -4.82 6.35 -30.16
C LYS A 170 -4.02 7.22 -29.19
N LYS A 171 -4.05 6.93 -27.87
CA LYS A 171 -3.53 7.80 -26.81
C LYS A 171 -2.23 7.32 -26.14
N LYS A 172 -1.78 6.08 -26.36
CA LYS A 172 -0.60 5.46 -25.71
C LYS A 172 0.64 6.34 -25.84
N ARG A 173 0.91 6.85 -27.06
CA ARG A 173 2.05 7.74 -27.31
C ARG A 173 1.95 9.05 -26.54
N LYS A 174 0.75 9.63 -26.44
CA LYS A 174 0.50 10.88 -25.70
C LYS A 174 0.69 10.68 -24.19
N LEU A 175 0.11 9.62 -23.62
CA LEU A 175 0.28 9.30 -22.20
C LEU A 175 1.76 9.02 -21.87
N PHE A 176 2.45 8.27 -22.71
CA PHE A 176 3.88 8.03 -22.55
C PHE A 176 4.73 9.31 -22.67
N LEU A 177 4.37 10.23 -23.59
CA LEU A 177 5.01 11.53 -23.70
C LEU A 177 4.81 12.37 -22.43
N ASN A 178 3.61 12.36 -21.85
CA ASN A 178 3.32 13.06 -20.59
C ASN A 178 4.18 12.55 -19.42
N LEU A 179 4.48 11.24 -19.36
CA LEU A 179 5.43 10.68 -18.38
C LEU A 179 6.84 11.23 -18.57
N LYS A 180 7.31 11.26 -19.81
CA LYS A 180 8.63 11.83 -20.11
C LYS A 180 8.72 13.30 -19.77
N ILE A 181 7.66 14.06 -20.07
CA ILE A 181 7.58 15.49 -19.73
C ILE A 181 7.60 15.66 -18.20
N SER A 182 6.84 14.85 -17.44
CA SER A 182 6.88 14.89 -15.97
C SER A 182 8.27 14.57 -15.42
N LYS A 183 8.95 13.55 -15.96
CA LYS A 183 10.30 13.21 -15.53
C LYS A 183 11.29 14.32 -15.87
N LEU A 184 11.20 14.89 -17.07
CA LEU A 184 12.02 16.02 -17.48
C LEU A 184 11.78 17.24 -16.57
N PHE A 185 10.53 17.54 -16.25
CA PHE A 185 10.16 18.59 -15.31
C PHE A 185 10.79 18.35 -13.93
N SER A 186 10.68 17.12 -13.39
CA SER A 186 11.31 16.75 -12.11
C SER A 186 12.83 16.95 -12.15
N ASN A 187 13.50 16.53 -13.24
CA ASN A 187 14.95 16.72 -13.40
C ASN A 187 15.36 18.20 -13.51
N ILE A 188 14.62 19.00 -14.30
CA ILE A 188 14.88 20.45 -14.42
C ILE A 188 14.69 21.12 -13.05
N TYR A 189 13.62 20.75 -12.34
CA TYR A 189 13.34 21.24 -11.01
C TYR A 189 14.46 20.88 -10.00
N THR A 190 14.96 19.64 -10.02
CA THR A 190 16.14 19.23 -9.24
C THR A 190 17.37 20.08 -9.58
N ALA A 191 17.62 20.35 -10.87
CA ALA A 191 18.76 21.15 -11.31
C ALA A 191 18.64 22.62 -10.85
N LEU A 192 17.44 23.21 -10.89
CA LEU A 192 17.18 24.56 -10.41
C LEU A 192 17.37 24.67 -8.90
N LEU A 193 16.91 23.68 -8.12
CA LEU A 193 17.18 23.62 -6.68
C LEU A 193 18.69 23.50 -6.40
N GLY A 194 19.40 22.64 -7.15
CA GLY A 194 20.86 22.50 -7.02
C GLY A 194 21.59 23.81 -7.34
N LEU A 195 21.18 24.51 -8.40
CA LEU A 195 21.74 25.82 -8.75
C LEU A 195 21.46 26.86 -7.66
N ALA A 196 20.25 26.89 -7.10
CA ALA A 196 19.92 27.75 -5.96
C ALA A 196 20.81 27.45 -4.75
N GLY A 197 21.07 26.17 -4.45
CA GLY A 197 22.02 25.76 -3.41
C GLY A 197 23.44 26.26 -3.66
N ILE A 198 23.93 26.17 -4.90
CA ILE A 198 25.27 26.67 -5.28
C ILE A 198 25.35 28.20 -5.12
N LEU A 199 24.37 28.93 -5.68
CA LEU A 199 24.31 30.38 -5.61
C LEU A 199 24.19 30.87 -4.17
N PHE A 200 23.39 30.19 -3.36
CA PHE A 200 23.26 30.45 -1.93
C PHE A 200 24.61 30.31 -1.21
N SER A 201 25.29 29.16 -1.37
CA SER A 201 26.56 28.89 -0.68
C SER A 201 27.68 29.84 -1.11
N LEU A 202 27.81 30.11 -2.42
CA LEU A 202 28.84 31.04 -2.92
C LEU A 202 28.58 32.46 -2.43
N SER A 203 27.33 32.93 -2.51
CA SER A 203 26.97 34.29 -2.12
C SER A 203 27.14 34.53 -0.62
N ALA A 204 26.81 33.51 0.19
CA ALA A 204 27.05 33.53 1.64
C ALA A 204 28.53 33.66 1.99
N GLY A 205 29.43 33.11 1.16
CA GLY A 205 30.87 33.30 1.32
C GLY A 205 31.38 34.67 0.85
N ILE A 206 30.85 35.21 -0.26
CA ILE A 206 31.30 36.48 -0.86
C ILE A 206 30.96 37.68 0.02
N SER A 207 29.74 37.71 0.57
CA SER A 207 29.32 38.69 1.57
C SER A 207 28.87 37.94 2.83
N PRO A 208 29.79 37.65 3.76
CA PRO A 208 29.43 37.01 5.02
C PRO A 208 28.60 37.98 5.85
N VAL A 209 27.29 37.80 5.81
CA VAL A 209 26.36 38.41 6.77
C VAL A 209 26.60 37.72 8.14
N ASN A 210 26.43 38.41 9.27
CA ASN A 210 26.96 38.02 10.59
C ASN A 210 26.42 36.71 11.23
N ASP A 211 25.59 35.90 10.56
CA ASP A 211 24.85 34.77 11.17
C ASP A 211 25.36 33.38 10.73
N GLY A 212 26.59 33.03 11.16
CA GLY A 212 27.42 31.95 10.60
C GLY A 212 26.85 30.53 10.46
N ILE A 213 25.86 30.11 11.28
CA ILE A 213 25.40 28.70 11.30
C ILE A 213 24.27 28.43 10.28
N ILE A 214 23.40 29.41 10.03
CA ILE A 214 22.26 29.28 9.10
C ILE A 214 22.76 29.07 7.66
N TYR A 215 23.92 29.63 7.32
CA TYR A 215 24.57 29.47 6.00
C TYR A 215 25.07 28.05 5.74
N LEU A 216 25.23 27.21 6.77
CA LEU A 216 25.64 25.82 6.59
C LEU A 216 24.42 24.90 6.48
N ILE A 217 23.38 25.14 7.29
CA ILE A 217 22.23 24.23 7.40
C ILE A 217 21.37 24.22 6.13
N PHE A 218 20.93 25.39 5.66
CA PHE A 218 20.03 25.49 4.50
C PHE A 218 20.60 24.90 3.20
N PRO A 219 21.81 25.27 2.76
CA PRO A 219 22.39 24.69 1.55
C PRO A 219 22.72 23.21 1.73
N THR A 220 23.12 22.77 2.93
CA THR A 220 23.27 21.33 3.22
C THR A 220 21.94 20.59 3.04
N LEU A 221 20.81 21.16 3.47
CA LEU A 221 19.48 20.58 3.25
C LEU A 221 19.11 20.53 1.76
N ILE A 222 19.36 21.60 1.01
CA ILE A 222 19.11 21.65 -0.45
C ILE A 222 19.96 20.60 -1.16
N PHE A 223 21.26 20.54 -0.88
CA PHE A 223 22.13 19.53 -1.46
C PHE A 223 21.75 18.12 -1.05
N THR A 224 21.30 17.91 0.20
CA THR A 224 20.79 16.60 0.63
C THR A 224 19.56 16.21 -0.19
N ALA A 225 18.63 17.15 -0.40
CA ALA A 225 17.44 16.93 -1.22
C ALA A 225 17.76 16.69 -2.71
N VAL A 226 18.78 17.35 -3.26
CA VAL A 226 19.19 17.19 -4.66
C VAL A 226 19.98 15.89 -4.86
N LEU A 227 20.94 15.60 -3.97
CA LEU A 227 21.77 14.40 -4.04
C LEU A 227 20.96 13.14 -3.72
N SER A 228 19.90 13.22 -2.92
CA SER A 228 18.96 12.11 -2.73
C SER A 228 18.22 11.72 -4.01
N ARG A 229 18.22 12.60 -5.03
CA ARG A 229 17.65 12.33 -6.36
C ARG A 229 18.61 11.61 -7.32
N ILE A 230 19.85 11.37 -6.90
CA ILE A 230 20.81 10.59 -7.68
C ILE A 230 20.53 9.12 -7.45
N LYS A 231 19.93 8.46 -8.44
CA LYS A 231 19.71 7.01 -8.37
C LYS A 231 21.06 6.28 -8.37
N PHE A 232 21.42 5.69 -7.23
CA PHE A 232 22.53 4.74 -7.19
C PHE A 232 22.11 3.44 -7.90
N THR A 233 23.07 2.78 -8.55
CA THR A 233 22.84 1.45 -9.11
C THR A 233 22.46 0.50 -7.99
N GLN A 234 21.38 -0.27 -8.19
CA GLN A 234 20.99 -1.33 -7.27
C GLN A 234 22.17 -2.29 -7.08
N ASP A 235 22.39 -2.65 -5.82
CA ASP A 235 23.53 -3.44 -5.40
C ASP A 235 23.45 -4.86 -5.96
N LYS A 236 24.61 -5.48 -6.23
CA LYS A 236 24.70 -6.89 -6.64
C LYS A 236 24.25 -7.84 -5.52
N GLU A 237 24.03 -7.32 -4.31
CA GLU A 237 23.46 -8.01 -3.15
C GLU A 237 22.11 -8.67 -3.43
N LEU A 238 21.31 -8.17 -4.41
CA LEU A 238 20.05 -8.81 -4.80
C LEU A 238 20.23 -10.32 -5.06
N PHE A 239 21.33 -10.68 -5.72
CA PHE A 239 21.62 -12.05 -6.12
C PHE A 239 22.24 -12.91 -5.00
N LYS A 240 22.34 -12.38 -3.78
CA LYS A 240 22.74 -13.16 -2.59
C LYS A 240 21.54 -13.72 -1.84
N HIS A 241 20.32 -13.36 -2.23
CA HIS A 241 19.12 -13.93 -1.63
C HIS A 241 19.09 -15.45 -1.84
N GLU A 242 18.67 -16.19 -0.81
CA GLU A 242 18.78 -17.65 -0.78
C GLU A 242 18.00 -18.34 -1.90
N SER A 243 16.94 -17.71 -2.41
CA SER A 243 16.14 -18.24 -3.52
C SER A 243 16.87 -18.34 -4.87
N TYR A 244 18.04 -17.70 -5.04
CA TYR A 244 18.80 -17.80 -6.29
C TYR A 244 19.59 -19.12 -6.35
N VAL A 245 19.39 -19.86 -7.44
CA VAL A 245 20.00 -21.18 -7.64
C VAL A 245 21.15 -21.14 -8.64
N SER A 246 22.10 -22.06 -8.49
CA SER A 246 23.29 -22.15 -9.35
C SER A 246 22.98 -22.84 -10.69
N GLN A 247 23.79 -22.55 -11.71
CA GLN A 247 23.66 -23.23 -13.01
C GLN A 247 24.18 -24.68 -12.92
N GLU A 248 25.11 -24.94 -12.01
CA GLU A 248 25.63 -26.28 -11.73
C GLU A 248 24.54 -27.18 -11.14
N ASP A 249 23.65 -26.62 -10.32
CA ASP A 249 22.58 -27.36 -9.66
C ASP A 249 21.31 -27.54 -10.50
N TYR A 250 21.07 -26.64 -11.45
CA TYR A 250 19.88 -26.61 -12.32
C TYR A 250 20.24 -26.35 -13.81
N PRO A 251 21.13 -27.17 -14.41
CA PRO A 251 21.65 -26.92 -15.74
C PRO A 251 20.58 -26.88 -16.85
N GLU A 252 19.55 -27.73 -16.80
CA GLU A 252 18.49 -27.78 -17.82
C GLU A 252 17.57 -26.57 -17.75
N LEU A 253 17.18 -26.14 -16.56
CA LEU A 253 16.39 -24.92 -16.37
C LEU A 253 17.13 -23.69 -16.91
N TYR A 254 18.42 -23.57 -16.61
CA TYR A 254 19.28 -22.52 -17.19
C TYR A 254 19.41 -22.63 -18.71
N ARG A 255 19.51 -23.85 -19.26
CA ARG A 255 19.55 -24.08 -20.70
C ARG A 255 18.27 -23.61 -21.39
N LEU A 256 17.10 -23.89 -20.82
CA LEU A 256 15.81 -23.45 -21.36
C LEU A 256 15.64 -21.92 -21.30
N ALA A 257 16.02 -21.29 -20.18
CA ALA A 257 16.01 -19.83 -20.06
C ALA A 257 16.96 -19.17 -21.07
N ARG A 258 18.17 -19.73 -21.26
CA ARG A 258 19.15 -19.27 -22.26
C ARG A 258 18.60 -19.40 -23.68
N ARG A 259 17.96 -20.52 -24.02
CA ARG A 259 17.32 -20.74 -25.32
C ARG A 259 16.27 -19.66 -25.62
N ALA A 260 15.37 -19.37 -24.68
CA ALA A 260 14.36 -18.33 -24.84
C ALA A 260 14.99 -16.92 -24.96
N ALA A 261 16.04 -16.66 -24.19
CA ALA A 261 16.80 -15.42 -24.27
C ALA A 261 17.46 -15.24 -25.66
N ASP A 262 18.04 -16.29 -26.23
CA ASP A 262 18.66 -16.26 -27.55
C ASP A 262 17.65 -15.97 -28.67
N ILE A 263 16.49 -16.63 -28.63
CA ILE A 263 15.37 -16.35 -29.54
C ILE A 263 14.91 -14.90 -29.43
N SER A 264 14.91 -14.34 -28.22
CA SER A 264 14.53 -12.95 -27.95
C SER A 264 15.66 -11.93 -28.16
N ASN A 265 16.85 -12.38 -28.61
CA ASN A 265 18.06 -11.57 -28.78
C ASN A 265 18.50 -10.85 -27.48
N CYS A 266 18.29 -11.50 -26.35
CA CYS A 266 18.60 -11.03 -25.00
C CYS A 266 19.96 -11.61 -24.54
N LYS A 267 21.05 -10.85 -24.72
CA LYS A 267 22.44 -11.37 -24.59
C LYS A 267 23.12 -11.26 -23.23
N LYS A 268 22.40 -10.80 -22.21
CA LYS A 268 22.97 -10.62 -20.85
C LYS A 268 23.10 -11.95 -20.11
N ASN A 269 23.83 -11.91 -18.99
CA ASN A 269 23.90 -13.02 -18.05
C ASN A 269 22.51 -13.34 -17.49
N ILE A 270 22.27 -14.58 -17.09
CA ILE A 270 20.99 -15.02 -16.49
C ILE A 270 21.29 -15.52 -15.09
N LYS A 271 20.44 -15.15 -14.14
CA LYS A 271 20.35 -15.77 -12.81
C LYS A 271 18.91 -16.13 -12.54
N ILE A 272 18.68 -17.32 -12.01
CA ILE A 272 17.35 -17.87 -11.75
C ILE A 272 17.08 -17.88 -10.25
N ALA A 273 15.94 -17.34 -9.84
CA ALA A 273 15.38 -17.45 -8.50
C ALA A 273 14.12 -18.31 -8.53
N LEU A 274 14.00 -19.23 -7.59
CA LEU A 274 12.82 -20.08 -7.42
C LEU A 274 11.83 -19.44 -6.44
N THR A 275 10.53 -19.55 -6.74
CA THR A 275 9.42 -19.10 -5.88
C THR A 275 8.39 -20.21 -5.66
N GLY A 276 7.55 -20.10 -4.63
CA GLY A 276 6.54 -21.12 -4.30
C GLY A 276 5.23 -21.04 -5.09
N ASP A 277 5.11 -20.13 -6.05
CA ASP A 277 3.86 -19.79 -6.73
C ASP A 277 3.74 -20.42 -8.14
N CYS A 278 2.62 -20.16 -8.82
CA CYS A 278 2.37 -20.56 -10.22
C CYS A 278 2.59 -19.37 -11.16
N ASN A 279 3.77 -18.76 -11.11
CA ASN A 279 4.07 -17.56 -11.89
C ASN A 279 5.51 -17.56 -12.44
N ALA A 280 5.78 -16.67 -13.39
CA ALA A 280 7.11 -16.35 -13.85
C ALA A 280 7.27 -14.83 -13.95
N GLY A 281 8.51 -14.35 -13.85
CA GLY A 281 8.81 -12.94 -13.98
C GLY A 281 10.25 -12.72 -14.41
N ILE A 282 10.53 -11.59 -15.05
CA ILE A 282 11.90 -11.22 -15.36
C ILE A 282 12.19 -9.74 -15.12
N MET A 283 13.38 -9.47 -14.60
CA MET A 283 13.88 -8.11 -14.38
C MET A 283 15.31 -7.95 -14.90
N GLU A 284 15.60 -6.82 -15.53
CA GLU A 284 16.95 -6.42 -15.94
C GLU A 284 17.67 -5.71 -14.77
N VAL A 285 18.74 -6.31 -14.24
CA VAL A 285 19.57 -5.77 -13.16
C VAL A 285 21.01 -5.68 -13.62
N GLY A 286 21.45 -4.46 -13.96
CA GLY A 286 22.81 -4.23 -14.46
C GLY A 286 23.07 -4.99 -15.78
N ASP A 287 24.04 -5.89 -15.77
CA ASP A 287 24.43 -6.75 -16.89
C ASP A 287 23.79 -8.15 -16.85
N THR A 288 22.81 -8.35 -15.97
CA THR A 288 22.20 -9.64 -15.68
C THR A 288 20.67 -9.55 -15.75
N TYR A 289 20.03 -10.61 -16.24
CA TYR A 289 18.60 -10.84 -16.13
C TYR A 289 18.32 -11.72 -14.92
N SER A 290 17.48 -11.23 -14.01
CA SER A 290 16.92 -12.00 -12.91
C SER A 290 15.63 -12.64 -13.39
N VAL A 291 15.65 -13.95 -13.62
CA VAL A 291 14.47 -14.75 -13.97
C VAL A 291 13.91 -15.34 -12.67
N GLN A 292 12.64 -15.07 -12.40
CA GLN A 292 11.89 -15.67 -11.30
C GLN A 292 10.98 -16.73 -11.89
N ILE A 293 11.00 -17.93 -11.31
CA ILE A 293 10.16 -19.05 -11.75
C ILE A 293 9.56 -19.76 -10.54
N GLY A 294 8.24 -19.82 -10.53
CA GLY A 294 7.46 -20.55 -9.56
C GLY A 294 7.60 -22.06 -9.75
N VAL A 295 7.82 -22.79 -8.67
CA VAL A 295 8.02 -24.25 -8.71
C VAL A 295 6.76 -25.01 -9.12
N ILE A 296 5.57 -24.44 -8.82
CA ILE A 296 4.30 -24.99 -9.30
C ILE A 296 4.23 -24.88 -10.81
N LEU A 297 4.64 -23.73 -11.36
CA LEU A 297 4.68 -23.52 -12.81
C LEU A 297 5.69 -24.46 -13.47
N LEU A 298 6.87 -24.63 -12.87
CA LEU A 298 7.89 -25.56 -13.33
C LEU A 298 7.37 -27.01 -13.33
N ASP A 299 6.61 -27.42 -12.32
CA ASP A 299 6.05 -28.77 -12.23
C ASP A 299 4.97 -29.04 -13.30
N ILE A 300 4.06 -28.11 -13.56
CA ILE A 300 2.89 -28.37 -14.44
C ILE A 300 3.20 -28.22 -15.94
N LEU A 301 4.25 -27.48 -16.31
CA LEU A 301 4.60 -27.20 -17.70
C LEU A 301 5.66 -28.18 -18.27
N SER A 302 5.45 -28.62 -19.51
CA SER A 302 6.46 -29.27 -20.34
C SER A 302 7.61 -28.32 -20.71
N GLU A 303 8.70 -28.85 -21.26
CA GLU A 303 9.87 -28.00 -21.64
C GLU A 303 9.50 -26.91 -22.65
N GLU A 304 8.70 -27.26 -23.66
CA GLU A 304 8.33 -26.33 -24.73
C GLU A 304 7.30 -25.29 -24.26
N GLU A 305 6.42 -25.67 -23.34
CA GLU A 305 5.52 -24.74 -22.65
C GLU A 305 6.33 -23.75 -21.80
N LEU A 306 7.34 -24.23 -21.05
CA LEU A 306 8.20 -23.37 -20.23
C LEU A 306 9.01 -22.39 -21.10
N VAL A 307 9.51 -22.84 -22.26
CA VAL A 307 10.16 -21.93 -23.24
C VAL A 307 9.18 -20.87 -23.73
N CYS A 308 7.90 -21.20 -23.97
CA CYS A 308 6.90 -20.20 -24.36
C CYS A 308 6.69 -19.15 -23.27
N ILE A 309 6.60 -19.55 -21.99
CA ILE A 309 6.50 -18.61 -20.86
C ILE A 309 7.75 -17.73 -20.79
N PHE A 310 8.96 -18.30 -20.89
CA PHE A 310 10.17 -17.50 -20.92
C PHE A 310 10.22 -16.52 -22.10
N LEU A 311 9.72 -16.88 -23.29
CA LEU A 311 9.63 -15.95 -24.41
C LEU A 311 8.72 -14.76 -24.13
N HIS A 312 7.60 -14.98 -23.45
CA HIS A 312 6.74 -13.90 -22.97
C HIS A 312 7.49 -13.00 -21.99
N GLU A 313 8.13 -13.59 -20.97
CA GLU A 313 8.86 -12.82 -19.96
C GLU A 313 10.02 -12.02 -20.59
N PHE A 314 10.85 -12.66 -21.42
CA PHE A 314 11.96 -11.97 -22.07
C PHE A 314 11.51 -10.80 -22.96
N GLU A 315 10.30 -10.84 -23.55
CA GLU A 315 9.76 -9.71 -24.31
C GLU A 315 9.62 -8.45 -23.45
N HIS A 316 9.25 -8.58 -22.17
CA HIS A 316 9.15 -7.47 -21.22
C HIS A 316 10.47 -6.71 -21.06
N VAL A 317 11.62 -7.38 -21.19
CA VAL A 317 12.97 -6.78 -21.03
C VAL A 317 13.68 -6.46 -22.36
N THR A 318 13.04 -6.67 -23.51
CA THR A 318 13.64 -6.33 -24.81
C THR A 318 13.89 -4.83 -24.99
N LEU A 319 14.73 -4.48 -25.96
CA LEU A 319 15.00 -3.08 -26.35
C LEU A 319 13.74 -2.29 -26.70
N LYS A 320 12.70 -2.95 -27.22
CA LYS A 320 11.38 -2.36 -27.51
C LYS A 320 10.77 -1.76 -26.24
N ASN A 321 10.88 -2.47 -25.12
CA ASN A 321 10.30 -2.12 -23.83
C ASN A 321 11.25 -1.37 -22.89
N LYS A 322 12.55 -1.30 -23.20
CA LYS A 322 13.57 -0.60 -22.39
C LYS A 322 13.21 0.82 -21.96
N LYS A 323 12.55 1.61 -22.83
CA LYS A 323 12.13 2.98 -22.47
C LYS A 323 10.99 2.99 -21.44
N ILE A 324 10.12 1.99 -21.49
CA ILE A 324 9.02 1.80 -20.55
C ILE A 324 9.59 1.28 -19.23
N ASN A 325 10.49 0.29 -19.26
CA ASN A 325 11.15 -0.23 -18.06
C ASN A 325 11.91 0.85 -17.30
N LYS A 326 12.51 1.82 -17.99
CA LYS A 326 13.10 3.02 -17.37
C LYS A 326 12.08 3.92 -16.65
N CYS A 327 10.81 3.92 -17.08
CA CYS A 327 9.73 4.65 -16.42
C CYS A 327 9.21 3.87 -15.21
N TYR A 328 9.04 2.55 -15.32
CA TYR A 328 8.72 1.66 -14.19
C TYR A 328 9.79 1.74 -13.11
N SER A 329 11.06 1.53 -13.47
CA SER A 329 12.21 1.61 -12.56
C SER A 329 12.36 2.98 -11.89
N TYR A 330 11.88 4.05 -12.53
CA TYR A 330 11.84 5.38 -11.92
C TYR A 330 10.65 5.51 -10.96
N ASN A 331 9.47 5.01 -11.34
CA ASN A 331 8.29 4.96 -10.45
C ASN A 331 8.58 4.17 -9.17
N THR A 332 9.10 2.94 -9.30
CA THR A 332 9.49 2.11 -8.16
C THR A 332 10.48 2.83 -7.25
N TRP A 333 11.45 3.56 -7.83
CA TRP A 333 12.45 4.30 -7.05
C TRP A 333 11.85 5.49 -6.29
N ILE A 334 10.94 6.27 -6.89
CA ILE A 334 10.26 7.36 -6.17
C ILE A 334 9.28 6.83 -5.11
N SER A 335 8.51 5.79 -5.43
CA SER A 335 7.55 5.16 -4.51
C SER A 335 8.23 4.48 -3.33
N SER A 336 9.48 4.02 -3.51
CA SER A 336 10.29 3.42 -2.45
C SER A 336 11.01 4.45 -1.57
N GLY A 337 10.72 5.75 -1.72
CA GLY A 337 11.32 6.82 -0.91
C GLY A 337 12.67 7.33 -1.41
N CYS A 338 13.04 7.09 -2.68
CA CYS A 338 14.35 7.47 -3.24
C CYS A 338 15.52 6.98 -2.36
N ASN A 339 16.58 7.78 -2.22
CA ASN A 339 17.62 7.51 -1.23
C ASN A 339 17.20 8.10 0.12
N ASN A 340 16.53 7.30 0.95
CA ASN A 340 16.06 7.75 2.25
C ASN A 340 17.22 8.08 3.21
N THR A 341 17.19 9.25 3.84
CA THR A 341 18.17 9.74 4.82
C THR A 341 17.46 10.13 6.13
N TYR A 342 18.21 10.41 7.20
CA TYR A 342 17.65 10.95 8.46
C TYR A 342 16.88 12.28 8.26
N LEU A 343 17.12 13.00 7.15
CA LEU A 343 16.47 14.27 6.82
C LEU A 343 15.37 14.14 5.76
N SER A 344 15.04 12.90 5.33
CA SER A 344 14.02 12.63 4.30
C SER A 344 12.67 13.26 4.61
N TRP A 345 12.28 13.32 5.88
CA TRP A 345 11.00 13.94 6.28
C TRP A 345 10.89 15.41 5.85
N LEU A 346 12.01 16.13 5.74
CA LEU A 346 12.06 17.52 5.30
C LEU A 346 12.40 17.64 3.82
N THR A 347 13.37 16.86 3.33
CA THR A 347 13.83 16.95 1.95
C THR A 347 12.82 16.42 0.93
N ASN A 348 11.98 15.45 1.31
CA ASN A 348 10.92 14.92 0.43
C ASN A 348 9.81 15.94 0.15
N VAL A 349 9.57 16.89 1.07
CA VAL A 349 8.55 17.95 0.87
C VAL A 349 8.87 18.81 -0.35
N LEU A 350 10.16 19.03 -0.64
CA LEU A 350 10.59 19.78 -1.82
C LEU A 350 10.21 19.08 -3.14
N PHE A 351 9.88 17.79 -3.12
CA PHE A 351 9.55 16.98 -4.29
C PHE A 351 8.13 16.40 -4.29
N SER A 352 7.29 16.71 -3.29
CA SER A 352 5.97 16.07 -3.17
C SER A 352 5.06 16.32 -4.37
N PHE A 353 5.04 17.54 -4.92
CA PHE A 353 4.29 17.86 -6.15
C PHE A 353 4.85 17.17 -7.41
N PRO A 354 6.14 17.31 -7.80
CA PRO A 354 6.64 16.67 -9.01
C PRO A 354 6.53 15.14 -8.95
N ASP A 355 6.72 14.53 -7.78
CA ASP A 355 6.60 13.07 -7.60
C ASP A 355 5.13 12.63 -7.63
N GLY A 356 4.23 13.34 -6.95
CA GLY A 356 2.78 13.09 -7.03
C GLY A 356 2.23 13.21 -8.44
N LEU A 357 2.66 14.22 -9.20
CA LEU A 357 2.26 14.39 -10.61
C LEU A 357 2.79 13.26 -11.50
N TYR A 358 4.02 12.79 -11.28
CA TYR A 358 4.56 11.66 -12.01
C TYR A 358 3.80 10.37 -11.67
N ASN A 359 3.63 10.06 -10.38
CA ASN A 359 2.91 8.87 -9.88
C ASN A 359 1.50 8.79 -10.48
N PHE A 360 0.74 9.88 -10.45
CA PHE A 360 -0.60 9.91 -11.03
C PHE A 360 -0.59 9.58 -12.54
N ARG A 361 0.29 10.23 -13.29
CA ARG A 361 0.40 9.98 -14.75
C ARG A 361 0.87 8.55 -15.03
N PHE A 362 1.76 8.01 -14.20
CA PHE A 362 2.28 6.66 -14.32
C PHE A 362 1.18 5.63 -14.10
N ASN A 363 0.41 5.77 -13.02
CA ASN A 363 -0.72 4.88 -12.73
C ASN A 363 -1.77 4.90 -13.85
N LEU A 364 -2.10 6.09 -14.39
CA LEU A 364 -3.01 6.21 -15.53
C LEU A 364 -2.46 5.52 -16.80
N TYR A 365 -1.17 5.70 -17.07
CA TYR A 365 -0.52 5.04 -18.20
C TYR A 365 -0.50 3.52 -18.04
N GLN A 366 -0.13 3.02 -16.86
CA GLN A 366 -0.09 1.58 -16.55
C GLN A 366 -1.48 0.97 -16.68
N TYR A 367 -2.50 1.58 -16.06
CA TYR A 367 -3.89 1.13 -16.16
C TYR A 367 -4.36 1.02 -17.62
N ALA A 368 -4.05 2.03 -18.44
CA ALA A 368 -4.53 2.06 -19.82
C ALA A 368 -3.72 1.14 -20.75
N ALA A 369 -2.41 0.98 -20.52
CA ALA A 369 -1.49 0.33 -21.46
C ALA A 369 -1.14 -1.12 -21.12
N SER A 370 -1.41 -1.60 -19.90
CA SER A 370 -1.04 -2.95 -19.43
C SER A 370 -1.48 -4.05 -20.38
N LEU A 371 -2.76 -4.11 -20.75
CA LEU A 371 -3.31 -5.12 -21.66
C LEU A 371 -2.59 -5.15 -23.02
N CYS A 372 -2.18 -3.99 -23.54
CA CYS A 372 -1.43 -3.93 -24.79
C CYS A 372 0.00 -4.43 -24.66
N PHE A 373 0.63 -4.29 -23.48
CA PHE A 373 1.97 -4.83 -23.24
C PHE A 373 1.92 -6.34 -23.11
N GLU A 374 1.01 -6.84 -22.29
CA GLU A 374 0.78 -8.28 -22.14
C GLU A 374 0.45 -8.94 -23.47
N SER A 375 -0.43 -8.33 -24.27
CA SER A 375 -0.76 -8.84 -25.60
C SER A 375 0.44 -8.82 -26.58
N ASP A 376 1.35 -7.86 -26.45
CA ASP A 376 2.59 -7.83 -27.24
C ASP A 376 3.59 -8.91 -26.75
N SER A 377 3.62 -9.20 -25.45
CA SER A 377 4.43 -10.28 -24.86
C SER A 377 3.89 -11.66 -25.19
N ASP A 378 2.55 -11.85 -25.22
CA ASP A 378 1.92 -13.09 -25.68
C ASP A 378 2.28 -13.41 -27.14
N LYS A 379 2.37 -12.40 -28.02
CA LYS A 379 2.85 -12.61 -29.41
C LYS A 379 4.29 -13.09 -29.46
N ALA A 380 5.13 -12.77 -28.48
CA ALA A 380 6.50 -13.25 -28.46
C ALA A 380 6.58 -14.76 -28.24
N MET A 381 5.57 -15.37 -27.61
CA MET A 381 5.47 -16.83 -27.48
C MET A 381 5.45 -17.53 -28.84
N LEU A 382 4.89 -16.89 -29.89
CA LEU A 382 4.86 -17.43 -31.26
C LEU A 382 6.25 -17.65 -31.86
N LYS A 383 7.29 -16.99 -31.32
CA LYS A 383 8.68 -17.18 -31.75
C LYS A 383 9.19 -18.60 -31.42
N SER A 384 8.50 -19.37 -30.57
CA SER A 384 8.79 -20.79 -30.35
C SER A 384 8.52 -21.66 -31.58
N GLY A 385 7.68 -21.18 -32.50
CA GLY A 385 7.16 -21.96 -33.62
C GLY A 385 6.07 -22.97 -33.24
N LYS A 386 5.62 -22.97 -31.97
CA LYS A 386 4.65 -23.93 -31.40
C LYS A 386 3.52 -23.19 -30.65
N PRO A 387 2.57 -22.57 -31.36
CA PRO A 387 1.46 -21.83 -30.74
C PRO A 387 0.59 -22.70 -29.82
N GLU A 388 0.48 -24.00 -30.11
CA GLU A 388 -0.21 -24.98 -29.28
C GLU A 388 0.44 -25.17 -27.89
N CYS A 389 1.77 -25.10 -27.80
CA CYS A 389 2.47 -25.12 -26.51
C CYS A 389 2.18 -23.83 -25.72
N ALA A 390 2.20 -22.67 -26.37
CA ALA A 390 1.86 -21.41 -25.71
C ALA A 390 0.41 -21.43 -25.16
N ALA A 391 -0.54 -21.89 -25.97
CA ALA A 391 -1.94 -21.99 -25.56
C ALA A 391 -2.16 -23.00 -24.42
N SER A 392 -1.51 -24.16 -24.47
CA SER A 392 -1.57 -25.16 -23.40
C SER A 392 -0.96 -24.64 -22.09
N ALA A 393 0.18 -23.92 -22.15
CA ALA A 393 0.79 -23.31 -20.98
C ALA A 393 -0.15 -22.29 -20.30
N LEU A 394 -0.74 -21.40 -21.09
CA LEU A 394 -1.70 -20.40 -20.59
C LEU A 394 -2.96 -21.06 -20.00
N LEU A 395 -3.44 -22.15 -20.61
CA LEU A 395 -4.57 -22.92 -20.10
C LEU A 395 -4.25 -23.61 -18.76
N LYS A 396 -3.04 -24.14 -18.58
CA LYS A 396 -2.60 -24.74 -17.31
C LYS A 396 -2.50 -23.71 -16.18
N ILE A 397 -1.99 -22.50 -16.48
CA ILE A 397 -1.97 -21.37 -15.53
C ILE A 397 -3.41 -20.97 -15.15
N ASP A 398 -4.29 -20.85 -16.15
CA ASP A 398 -5.70 -20.52 -15.94
C ASP A 398 -6.43 -21.57 -15.08
N PHE A 399 -6.14 -22.85 -15.30
CA PHE A 399 -6.64 -23.94 -14.47
C PHE A 399 -6.15 -23.85 -13.03
N TYR A 400 -4.87 -23.53 -12.82
CA TYR A 400 -4.34 -23.35 -11.47
C TYR A 400 -5.02 -22.17 -10.75
N ASN A 401 -5.28 -21.06 -11.43
CA ASN A 401 -6.01 -19.93 -10.85
C ASN A 401 -7.46 -20.31 -10.44
N LYS A 402 -8.13 -21.16 -11.23
CA LYS A 402 -9.48 -21.67 -10.89
C LYS A 402 -9.45 -22.67 -9.74
N TYR A 403 -8.39 -23.47 -9.65
CA TYR A 403 -8.15 -24.32 -8.49
C TYR A 403 -7.96 -23.50 -7.21
N GLU A 404 -7.13 -22.45 -7.23
CA GLU A 404 -6.96 -21.56 -6.07
C GLU A 404 -8.29 -20.92 -5.65
N TRP A 405 -9.11 -20.51 -6.62
CA TRP A 405 -10.46 -20.00 -6.36
C TRP A 405 -11.35 -21.04 -5.65
N GLU A 406 -11.48 -22.26 -6.20
CA GLU A 406 -12.33 -23.29 -5.57
C GLU A 406 -11.77 -23.79 -4.23
N ARG A 407 -10.44 -23.80 -4.06
CA ARG A 407 -9.77 -24.25 -2.82
C ARG A 407 -10.25 -23.49 -1.59
N ASP A 408 -10.55 -22.20 -1.73
CA ASP A 408 -11.07 -21.38 -0.63
C ASP A 408 -12.43 -21.86 -0.10
N ALA A 409 -13.15 -22.71 -0.84
CA ALA A 409 -14.40 -23.34 -0.44
C ALA A 409 -14.30 -24.85 -0.14
N MET A 410 -13.09 -25.42 -0.17
CA MET A 410 -12.84 -26.85 0.08
C MET A 410 -12.29 -27.09 1.49
N ASP A 411 -12.56 -28.27 2.04
CA ASP A 411 -11.91 -28.69 3.27
C ASP A 411 -10.42 -28.98 3.03
N PHE A 412 -9.56 -28.52 3.93
CA PHE A 412 -8.11 -28.75 3.88
C PHE A 412 -7.55 -28.93 5.30
N PRO A 413 -6.52 -29.76 5.50
CA PRO A 413 -5.89 -29.88 6.80
C PRO A 413 -5.22 -28.56 7.19
N CYS A 414 -5.34 -28.19 8.47
CA CYS A 414 -4.69 -26.98 8.99
C CYS A 414 -3.17 -27.11 8.84
N LEU A 415 -2.53 -26.03 8.36
CA LEU A 415 -1.07 -25.99 8.17
C LEU A 415 -0.28 -26.27 9.45
N TYR A 416 -0.84 -25.90 10.60
CA TYR A 416 -0.19 -25.98 11.91
C TYR A 416 -0.65 -27.18 12.75
N GLU A 417 -1.40 -28.12 12.15
CA GLU A 417 -1.82 -29.34 12.83
C GLU A 417 -0.64 -30.20 13.36
N PRO A 418 0.41 -30.47 12.56
CA PRO A 418 1.55 -31.27 13.00
C PRO A 418 2.23 -30.71 14.25
N GLU A 419 2.79 -31.57 15.11
CA GLU A 419 3.48 -31.13 16.34
C GLU A 419 4.80 -30.40 16.06
N SER A 420 5.36 -30.59 14.87
CA SER A 420 6.60 -29.95 14.47
C SER A 420 6.48 -29.39 13.07
N CYS A 421 7.36 -28.44 12.77
CA CYS A 421 7.55 -27.84 11.46
C CYS A 421 8.10 -28.92 10.50
N GLU A 422 7.23 -29.81 10.03
CA GLU A 422 7.55 -30.80 9.00
C GLU A 422 7.77 -30.11 7.66
N ASN A 423 8.24 -30.85 6.65
CA ASN A 423 8.41 -30.27 5.32
C ASN A 423 7.04 -29.79 4.82
N TYR A 424 6.96 -28.52 4.43
CA TYR A 424 5.74 -27.87 3.94
C TYR A 424 5.41 -28.45 2.57
N THR A 425 4.78 -29.63 2.50
CA THR A 425 4.75 -30.37 1.23
C THR A 425 3.90 -29.69 0.16
N LEU A 426 4.49 -28.78 -0.62
CA LEU A 426 3.93 -28.23 -1.85
C LEU A 426 3.46 -29.34 -2.80
N ARG A 427 4.09 -30.51 -2.69
CA ARG A 427 3.69 -31.78 -3.32
C ARG A 427 2.22 -32.13 -3.09
N THR A 428 1.71 -31.93 -1.86
CA THR A 428 0.31 -32.23 -1.51
C THR A 428 -0.62 -31.29 -2.27
N SER A 429 -0.37 -29.98 -2.21
CA SER A 429 -1.14 -28.98 -2.97
C SER A 429 -1.11 -29.24 -4.48
N LEU A 430 0.05 -29.65 -5.02
CA LEU A 430 0.20 -30.01 -6.43
C LEU A 430 -0.58 -31.27 -6.81
N ASN A 431 -0.59 -32.28 -5.94
CA ASN A 431 -1.36 -33.50 -6.18
C ASN A 431 -2.87 -33.22 -6.14
N SER A 432 -3.34 -32.46 -5.15
CA SER A 432 -4.74 -32.01 -5.08
C SER A 432 -5.15 -31.23 -6.34
N PHE A 433 -4.29 -30.33 -6.81
CA PHE A 433 -4.51 -29.64 -8.09
C PHE A 433 -4.62 -30.61 -9.27
N LYS A 434 -3.70 -31.58 -9.40
CA LYS A 434 -3.70 -32.55 -10.51
C LYS A 434 -4.95 -33.45 -10.49
N GLU A 435 -5.40 -33.85 -9.31
CA GLU A 435 -6.63 -34.63 -9.13
C GLU A 435 -7.87 -33.82 -9.54
N LEU A 436 -8.03 -32.61 -8.99
CA LEU A 436 -9.14 -31.72 -9.34
C LEU A 436 -9.10 -31.28 -10.80
N GLN A 437 -7.92 -31.07 -11.37
CA GLN A 437 -7.78 -30.78 -12.80
C GLN A 437 -8.39 -31.89 -13.66
N ALA A 438 -8.25 -33.17 -13.28
CA ALA A 438 -8.82 -34.26 -14.04
C ALA A 438 -10.36 -34.28 -13.97
N GLU A 439 -10.94 -33.90 -12.84
CA GLU A 439 -12.40 -33.84 -12.62
C GLU A 439 -13.05 -32.57 -13.20
N ARG A 440 -12.39 -31.41 -13.04
CA ARG A 440 -12.95 -30.07 -13.33
C ARG A 440 -12.62 -29.54 -14.71
N LYS A 441 -11.82 -30.26 -15.50
CA LYS A 441 -11.31 -29.84 -16.81
C LYS A 441 -12.38 -29.24 -17.72
N GLU A 442 -13.49 -29.95 -17.92
CA GLU A 442 -14.54 -29.55 -18.85
C GLU A 442 -15.21 -28.24 -18.39
N LEU A 443 -15.52 -28.14 -17.09
CA LEU A 443 -16.07 -26.94 -16.48
C LEU A 443 -15.11 -25.75 -16.62
N TRP A 444 -13.84 -25.92 -16.27
CA TRP A 444 -12.85 -24.85 -16.34
C TRP A 444 -12.62 -24.35 -17.77
N ILE A 445 -12.66 -25.24 -18.77
CA ILE A 445 -12.63 -24.85 -20.20
C ILE A 445 -13.87 -24.03 -20.56
N GLU A 446 -15.05 -24.42 -20.07
CA GLU A 446 -16.28 -23.68 -20.33
C GLU A 446 -16.22 -22.27 -19.73
N LEU A 447 -15.78 -22.15 -18.47
CA LEU A 447 -15.57 -20.87 -17.79
C LEU A 447 -14.57 -19.99 -18.56
N ALA A 448 -13.42 -20.53 -18.94
CA ALA A 448 -12.39 -19.79 -19.68
C ALA A 448 -12.85 -19.27 -21.06
N LYS A 449 -13.87 -19.88 -21.67
CA LYS A 449 -14.48 -19.41 -22.92
C LYS A 449 -15.48 -18.27 -22.69
N LYS A 450 -16.18 -18.30 -21.55
CA LYS A 450 -17.24 -17.34 -21.20
C LYS A 450 -16.71 -16.13 -20.44
N GLU A 451 -15.50 -16.20 -19.90
CA GLU A 451 -14.89 -15.18 -19.06
C GLU A 451 -15.01 -13.77 -19.67
N ILE A 452 -15.39 -12.80 -18.84
CA ILE A 452 -15.50 -11.38 -19.20
C ILE A 452 -14.27 -10.63 -18.67
N GLN A 453 -13.68 -9.79 -19.51
CA GLN A 453 -12.57 -8.94 -19.12
C GLN A 453 -12.96 -7.95 -18.01
N SER A 454 -12.36 -8.10 -16.83
CA SER A 454 -12.50 -7.12 -15.76
C SER A 454 -11.98 -5.73 -16.16
N ARG A 455 -12.68 -4.68 -15.72
CA ARG A 455 -12.27 -3.26 -15.92
C ARG A 455 -10.95 -2.93 -15.24
N SER A 456 -10.54 -3.67 -14.21
CA SER A 456 -9.27 -3.47 -13.48
C SER A 456 -8.14 -4.39 -13.94
N SER A 457 -8.41 -5.38 -14.81
CA SER A 457 -7.40 -6.40 -15.15
C SER A 457 -6.16 -5.81 -15.79
N SER A 458 -4.98 -6.27 -15.37
CA SER A 458 -3.70 -6.00 -16.04
C SER A 458 -3.45 -6.91 -17.24
N HIS A 459 -4.11 -8.07 -17.28
CA HIS A 459 -3.86 -9.15 -18.24
C HIS A 459 -5.09 -9.44 -19.14
N PRO A 460 -4.88 -9.77 -20.42
CA PRO A 460 -5.95 -10.27 -21.29
C PRO A 460 -6.49 -11.60 -20.77
N ILE A 461 -7.82 -11.78 -20.87
CA ILE A 461 -8.48 -13.06 -20.60
C ILE A 461 -8.02 -14.15 -21.58
N LEU A 462 -8.18 -15.42 -21.20
CA LEU A 462 -7.62 -16.54 -21.95
C LEU A 462 -8.12 -16.60 -23.40
N SER A 463 -9.41 -16.32 -23.63
CA SER A 463 -10.01 -16.31 -24.98
C SER A 463 -9.38 -15.26 -25.92
N GLN A 464 -8.99 -14.11 -25.40
CA GLN A 464 -8.28 -13.08 -26.18
C GLN A 464 -6.85 -13.53 -26.51
N ARG A 465 -6.17 -14.16 -25.56
CA ARG A 465 -4.82 -14.72 -25.78
C ARG A 465 -4.85 -15.84 -26.82
N PHE A 466 -5.83 -16.74 -26.75
CA PHE A 466 -6.04 -17.81 -27.72
C PHE A 466 -6.27 -17.28 -29.13
N LYS A 467 -7.15 -16.27 -29.27
CA LYS A 467 -7.37 -15.58 -30.54
C LYS A 467 -6.09 -14.95 -31.09
N MET A 468 -5.25 -14.37 -30.23
CA MET A 468 -3.97 -13.80 -30.62
C MET A 468 -2.97 -14.87 -31.12
N LEU A 469 -2.98 -16.04 -30.49
CA LEU A 469 -2.14 -17.17 -30.87
C LEU A 469 -2.67 -17.94 -32.10
N GLY A 470 -3.86 -17.61 -32.59
CA GLY A 470 -4.51 -18.31 -33.69
C GLY A 470 -5.02 -19.71 -33.30
N ILE A 471 -5.33 -19.93 -32.02
CA ILE A 471 -5.78 -21.22 -31.48
C ILE A 471 -7.28 -21.17 -31.20
N GLU A 472 -8.03 -22.08 -31.83
CA GLU A 472 -9.48 -22.22 -31.60
C GLU A 472 -9.81 -23.31 -30.57
N LYS A 473 -8.95 -24.34 -30.46
CA LYS A 473 -9.19 -25.52 -29.62
C LYS A 473 -8.43 -25.42 -28.29
N TYR A 474 -9.20 -25.47 -27.20
CA TYR A 474 -8.68 -25.54 -25.82
C TYR A 474 -8.25 -26.97 -25.50
N SER A 475 -6.96 -27.27 -25.70
CA SER A 475 -6.39 -28.60 -25.47
C SER A 475 -5.19 -28.49 -24.54
N LEU A 476 -5.14 -29.38 -23.54
CA LEU A 476 -3.96 -29.59 -22.73
C LEU A 476 -3.00 -30.53 -23.44
N LEU A 477 -1.74 -30.13 -23.55
CA LEU A 477 -0.65 -30.99 -23.97
C LEU A 477 -0.07 -31.73 -22.76
N GLY A 478 0.55 -32.88 -23.03
CA GLY A 478 1.25 -33.67 -22.03
C GLY A 478 2.36 -32.87 -21.34
N ASN A 479 2.66 -33.24 -20.10
CA ASN A 479 3.75 -32.64 -19.33
C ASN A 479 5.09 -33.34 -19.66
N GLU A 480 5.49 -33.27 -20.92
CA GLU A 480 6.70 -33.90 -21.42
C GLU A 480 7.94 -33.11 -20.95
N LYS A 481 8.71 -33.71 -20.04
CA LYS A 481 10.01 -33.22 -19.58
C LYS A 481 11.08 -34.26 -19.84
N SER A 482 12.31 -33.83 -20.14
CA SER A 482 13.47 -34.71 -20.04
C SER A 482 13.62 -35.24 -18.60
N PRO A 483 14.24 -36.42 -18.42
CA PRO A 483 14.52 -36.95 -17.09
C PRO A 483 15.27 -35.95 -16.20
N ALA A 484 16.24 -35.22 -16.77
CA ALA A 484 17.03 -34.22 -16.06
C ALA A 484 16.19 -33.03 -15.59
N LEU A 485 15.35 -32.44 -16.45
CA LEU A 485 14.47 -31.34 -16.02
C LEU A 485 13.42 -31.81 -15.00
N LYS A 486 12.96 -33.06 -15.10
CA LYS A 486 12.05 -33.63 -14.10
C LYS A 486 12.73 -33.72 -12.73
N GLU A 487 13.97 -34.18 -12.68
CA GLU A 487 14.77 -34.21 -11.44
C GLU A 487 15.00 -32.80 -10.89
N GLU A 488 15.29 -31.82 -11.74
CA GLU A 488 15.41 -30.42 -11.33
C GLU A 488 14.10 -29.84 -10.77
N ALA A 489 12.95 -30.17 -11.36
CA ALA A 489 11.65 -29.74 -10.86
C ALA A 489 11.35 -30.33 -9.46
N GLU A 490 11.65 -31.61 -9.27
CA GLU A 490 11.51 -32.29 -7.96
C GLU A 490 12.44 -31.66 -6.91
N LYS A 491 13.70 -31.43 -7.28
CA LYS A 491 14.69 -30.74 -6.43
C LYS A 491 14.24 -29.32 -6.06
N ALA A 492 13.62 -28.60 -7.00
CA ALA A 492 13.10 -27.26 -6.78
C ALA A 492 11.96 -27.24 -5.76
N ILE A 493 11.06 -28.23 -5.79
CA ILE A 493 9.98 -28.38 -4.80
C ILE A 493 10.58 -28.57 -3.41
N ASP A 494 11.49 -29.54 -3.24
CA ASP A 494 12.12 -29.80 -1.94
C ASP A 494 12.91 -28.59 -1.43
N PHE A 495 13.53 -27.83 -2.34
CA PHE A 495 14.25 -26.61 -2.00
C PHE A 495 13.33 -25.52 -1.44
N ILE A 496 12.16 -25.28 -2.05
CA ILE A 496 11.20 -24.30 -1.53
C ILE A 496 10.61 -24.76 -0.19
N ASP A 497 10.29 -26.03 -0.03
CA ASP A 497 9.80 -26.58 1.25
C ASP A 497 10.81 -26.32 2.38
N ILE A 498 12.11 -26.45 2.11
CA ILE A 498 13.20 -26.12 3.05
C ILE A 498 13.23 -24.62 3.36
N LEU A 499 13.07 -23.74 2.37
CA LEU A 499 13.05 -22.29 2.58
C LEU A 499 11.86 -21.85 3.43
N ILE A 500 10.66 -22.35 3.14
CA ILE A 500 9.45 -22.07 3.93
C ILE A 500 9.65 -22.58 5.35
N LYS A 501 10.15 -23.81 5.52
CA LYS A 501 10.45 -24.37 6.84
C LYS A 501 11.41 -23.49 7.63
N LYS A 502 12.49 -23.01 7.01
CA LYS A 502 13.43 -22.12 7.67
C LYS A 502 12.76 -20.83 8.15
N GLN A 503 11.93 -20.21 7.31
CA GLN A 503 11.20 -18.97 7.66
C GLN A 503 10.25 -19.14 8.85
N VAL A 504 9.57 -20.30 8.95
CA VAL A 504 8.54 -20.51 9.97
C VAL A 504 9.09 -21.21 11.23
N SER A 505 10.23 -21.90 11.12
CA SER A 505 10.75 -22.76 12.20
C SER A 505 11.02 -22.06 13.53
N GLU A 506 11.49 -20.81 13.51
CA GLU A 506 11.84 -20.06 14.73
C GLU A 506 10.63 -19.83 15.62
N ASN A 507 9.46 -19.56 15.03
CA ASN A 507 8.23 -19.22 15.74
C ASN A 507 7.14 -20.31 15.60
N TYR A 508 7.47 -21.51 15.11
CA TYR A 508 6.46 -22.52 14.78
C TYR A 508 5.61 -22.92 15.99
N SER A 509 6.21 -23.09 17.17
CA SER A 509 5.46 -23.45 18.38
C SER A 509 4.43 -22.38 18.77
N GLU A 510 4.77 -21.10 18.60
CA GLU A 510 3.86 -19.99 18.89
C GLU A 510 2.74 -19.90 17.85
N LEU A 511 3.09 -20.05 16.57
CA LEU A 511 2.12 -20.08 15.47
C LEU A 511 1.17 -21.27 15.60
N ARG A 512 1.67 -22.43 15.99
CA ARG A 512 0.84 -23.62 16.24
C ARG A 512 -0.09 -23.43 17.42
N GLU A 513 0.38 -22.85 18.50
CA GLU A 513 -0.46 -22.54 19.65
C GLU A 513 -1.62 -21.60 19.23
N GLU A 514 -1.30 -20.54 18.49
CA GLU A 514 -2.28 -19.52 18.08
C GLU A 514 -3.26 -20.01 17.01
N TYR A 515 -2.74 -20.62 15.94
CA TYR A 515 -3.53 -20.94 14.74
C TYR A 515 -4.07 -22.37 14.72
N TYR A 516 -3.57 -23.30 15.54
CA TYR A 516 -4.14 -24.64 15.62
C TYR A 516 -4.71 -24.95 17.00
N ILE A 517 -3.91 -24.91 18.07
CA ILE A 517 -4.34 -25.40 19.38
C ILE A 517 -5.49 -24.58 19.97
N LYS A 518 -5.36 -23.25 20.01
CA LYS A 518 -6.45 -22.38 20.50
C LYS A 518 -7.72 -22.52 19.68
N GLN A 519 -7.59 -22.53 18.35
CA GLN A 519 -8.73 -22.65 17.43
C GLN A 519 -9.44 -24.01 17.58
N LYS A 520 -8.65 -25.08 17.67
CA LYS A 520 -9.15 -26.44 17.92
C LYS A 520 -9.90 -26.53 19.24
N ASN A 521 -9.32 -26.05 20.32
CA ASN A 521 -9.97 -26.06 21.65
C ASN A 521 -11.29 -25.27 21.63
N LEU A 522 -11.33 -24.13 20.95
CA LEU A 522 -12.56 -23.34 20.80
C LEU A 522 -13.65 -24.14 20.10
N VAL A 523 -13.32 -24.79 18.97
CA VAL A 523 -14.28 -25.58 18.19
C VAL A 523 -14.71 -26.84 18.94
N GLU A 524 -13.79 -27.56 19.59
CA GLU A 524 -14.12 -28.77 20.37
C GLU A 524 -15.01 -28.45 21.57
N ASN A 525 -14.77 -27.34 22.28
CA ASN A 525 -15.65 -26.90 23.36
C ASN A 525 -17.05 -26.55 22.84
N TRP A 526 -17.13 -25.80 21.74
CA TRP A 526 -18.40 -25.48 21.08
C TRP A 526 -19.16 -26.75 20.64
N GLU A 527 -18.46 -27.76 20.13
CA GLU A 527 -19.03 -29.07 19.79
C GLU A 527 -19.57 -29.81 21.01
N GLN A 528 -18.79 -29.85 22.10
CA GLN A 528 -19.18 -30.51 23.35
C GLN A 528 -20.40 -29.85 24.01
N GLU A 529 -20.55 -28.54 23.87
CA GLU A 529 -21.72 -27.77 24.32
C GLU A 529 -22.97 -27.97 23.43
N GLY A 530 -22.86 -28.81 22.39
CA GLY A 530 -23.98 -29.12 21.49
C GLY A 530 -24.12 -28.14 20.32
N LYS A 531 -23.03 -27.48 19.92
CA LYS A 531 -22.97 -26.52 18.81
C LYS A 531 -23.99 -25.37 18.96
N PRO A 532 -23.99 -24.62 20.08
CA PRO A 532 -24.94 -23.52 20.29
C PRO A 532 -24.74 -22.38 19.27
N ILE A 533 -25.81 -21.62 19.01
CA ILE A 533 -25.74 -20.39 18.23
C ILE A 533 -25.86 -19.21 19.19
N ILE A 534 -24.75 -18.52 19.37
CA ILE A 534 -24.64 -17.32 20.19
C ILE A 534 -24.25 -16.18 19.25
N ALA A 535 -25.13 -15.18 19.14
CA ALA A 535 -25.05 -14.10 18.15
C ALA A 535 -23.69 -13.39 18.15
N GLU A 536 -23.10 -13.23 19.33
CA GLU A 536 -21.87 -12.50 19.58
C GLU A 536 -20.61 -13.35 19.34
N GLN A 537 -20.75 -14.68 19.26
CA GLN A 537 -19.63 -15.62 19.31
C GLN A 537 -19.53 -16.53 18.08
N TYR A 538 -20.63 -16.73 17.35
CA TYR A 538 -20.62 -17.65 16.20
C TYR A 538 -19.60 -17.23 15.12
N SER A 539 -19.31 -15.92 15.00
CA SER A 539 -18.31 -15.42 14.06
C SER A 539 -16.90 -15.91 14.39
N SER A 540 -16.54 -15.99 15.68
CA SER A 540 -15.27 -16.57 16.14
C SER A 540 -15.20 -18.07 15.90
N VAL A 541 -16.32 -18.80 16.01
CA VAL A 541 -16.38 -20.22 15.65
C VAL A 541 -16.15 -20.41 14.15
N ILE A 542 -16.80 -19.61 13.30
CA ILE A 542 -16.59 -19.62 11.85
C ILE A 542 -15.12 -19.38 11.51
N GLU A 543 -14.47 -18.41 12.16
CA GLU A 543 -13.05 -18.10 11.93
C GLU A 543 -12.13 -19.23 12.38
N ALA A 544 -12.39 -19.82 13.55
CA ALA A 544 -11.64 -20.98 14.03
C ALA A 544 -11.79 -22.16 13.06
N LEU A 545 -13.01 -22.47 12.60
CA LEU A 545 -13.26 -23.49 11.58
C LEU A 545 -12.54 -23.16 10.26
N ASN A 546 -12.51 -21.89 9.85
CA ASN A 546 -11.81 -21.42 8.65
C ASN A 546 -10.30 -21.66 8.75
N ILE A 547 -9.69 -21.35 9.89
CA ILE A 547 -8.26 -21.58 10.13
C ILE A 547 -7.95 -23.09 10.18
N LEU A 548 -8.86 -23.88 10.75
CA LEU A 548 -8.75 -25.35 10.78
C LEU A 548 -9.06 -26.01 9.43
N GLY A 549 -9.48 -25.23 8.42
CA GLY A 549 -9.83 -25.70 7.08
C GLY A 549 -11.08 -26.59 7.02
N ARG A 550 -12.04 -26.41 7.95
CA ARG A 550 -13.31 -27.15 8.05
C ARG A 550 -14.46 -26.38 7.38
N ARG A 551 -14.36 -26.14 6.07
CA ARG A 551 -15.32 -25.38 5.24
C ARG A 551 -16.72 -25.95 5.23
N SER A 552 -16.86 -27.27 5.17
CA SER A 552 -18.18 -27.92 5.15
C SER A 552 -18.97 -27.59 6.42
N GLU A 553 -18.31 -27.53 7.57
CA GLU A 553 -18.96 -27.19 8.85
C GLU A 553 -19.23 -25.69 9.01
N ILE A 554 -18.42 -24.83 8.40
CA ILE A 554 -18.73 -23.40 8.30
C ILE A 554 -20.03 -23.22 7.54
N GLU A 555 -20.19 -23.93 6.42
CA GLU A 555 -21.38 -23.85 5.59
C GLU A 555 -22.63 -24.29 6.38
N GLU A 556 -22.56 -25.41 7.09
CA GLU A 556 -23.63 -25.89 7.97
C GLU A 556 -23.96 -24.88 9.09
N LEU A 557 -22.93 -24.31 9.74
CA LEU A 557 -23.13 -23.29 10.78
C LEU A 557 -23.79 -22.04 10.21
N CYS A 558 -23.39 -21.59 9.02
CA CYS A 558 -24.03 -20.44 8.37
C CYS A 558 -25.50 -20.72 8.08
N ASP A 559 -25.85 -21.90 7.55
CA ASP A 559 -27.24 -22.29 7.28
C ASP A 559 -28.10 -22.27 8.55
N ARG A 560 -27.53 -22.75 9.66
CA ARG A 560 -28.18 -22.69 10.98
C ARG A 560 -28.35 -21.26 11.48
N VAL A 561 -27.30 -20.44 11.45
CA VAL A 561 -27.39 -19.02 11.87
C VAL A 561 -28.44 -18.28 11.04
N ILE A 562 -28.46 -18.48 9.73
CA ILE A 562 -29.41 -17.85 8.80
C ILE A 562 -30.86 -18.25 9.11
N SER A 563 -31.10 -19.47 9.58
CA SER A 563 -32.45 -20.00 9.84
C SER A 563 -32.93 -19.79 11.28
N GLU A 564 -32.02 -19.80 12.25
CA GLU A 564 -32.34 -19.76 13.68
C GLU A 564 -32.22 -18.34 14.28
N THR A 565 -31.58 -17.39 13.59
CA THR A 565 -31.39 -16.01 14.09
C THR A 565 -32.09 -14.96 13.22
N PRO A 566 -32.37 -13.76 13.77
CA PRO A 566 -32.87 -12.66 12.96
C PRO A 566 -31.90 -12.30 11.83
N ILE A 567 -32.46 -11.91 10.68
CA ILE A 567 -31.74 -11.55 9.45
C ILE A 567 -30.49 -10.67 9.68
N HIS A 568 -30.59 -9.70 10.59
CA HIS A 568 -29.56 -8.73 10.86
C HIS A 568 -28.38 -9.30 11.66
N THR A 569 -28.63 -10.23 12.56
CA THR A 569 -27.59 -10.94 13.31
C THR A 569 -26.84 -11.90 12.39
N ALA A 570 -27.48 -12.34 11.31
CA ALA A 570 -26.93 -13.29 10.34
C ALA A 570 -26.11 -12.65 9.20
N ALA A 571 -25.85 -11.34 9.21
CA ALA A 571 -25.15 -10.67 8.09
C ALA A 571 -23.78 -11.30 7.78
N TYR A 572 -22.99 -11.66 8.80
CA TYR A 572 -21.73 -12.37 8.62
C TYR A 572 -21.93 -13.77 8.03
N ALA A 573 -22.91 -14.53 8.53
CA ALA A 573 -23.24 -15.85 8.00
C ALA A 573 -23.70 -15.79 6.54
N TYR A 574 -24.49 -14.78 6.15
CA TYR A 574 -24.85 -14.53 4.76
C TYR A 574 -23.62 -14.25 3.89
N PHE A 575 -22.70 -13.41 4.36
CA PHE A 575 -21.48 -13.13 3.61
C PHE A 575 -20.64 -14.39 3.40
N ILE A 576 -20.39 -15.17 4.45
CA ILE A 576 -19.55 -16.37 4.39
C ILE A 576 -20.20 -17.50 3.59
N LYS A 577 -21.50 -17.76 3.77
CA LYS A 577 -22.25 -18.72 2.94
C LYS A 577 -22.20 -18.32 1.47
N GLY A 578 -22.48 -17.05 1.19
CA GLY A 578 -22.42 -16.51 -0.16
C GLY A 578 -21.03 -16.65 -0.78
N PHE A 579 -19.98 -16.31 -0.03
CA PHE A 579 -18.59 -16.50 -0.44
C PHE A 579 -18.28 -17.96 -0.80
N ILE A 580 -18.59 -18.91 0.08
CA ILE A 580 -18.35 -20.35 -0.16
C ILE A 580 -19.07 -20.82 -1.43
N LEU A 581 -20.34 -20.45 -1.60
CA LEU A 581 -21.14 -20.84 -2.77
C LEU A 581 -20.57 -20.26 -4.08
N LEU A 582 -20.22 -18.97 -4.10
CA LEU A 582 -19.61 -18.34 -5.28
C LEU A 582 -18.26 -18.98 -5.62
N HIS A 583 -17.47 -19.36 -4.61
CA HIS A 583 -16.21 -20.07 -4.79
C HIS A 583 -16.41 -21.50 -5.32
N LYS A 584 -17.56 -22.13 -5.07
CA LYS A 584 -18.01 -23.40 -5.70
C LYS A 584 -18.67 -23.22 -7.07
N PHE A 585 -18.65 -22.00 -7.63
CA PHE A 585 -19.36 -21.61 -8.85
C PHE A 585 -20.90 -21.70 -8.79
N ASP A 586 -21.50 -21.64 -7.59
CA ASP A 586 -22.95 -21.61 -7.39
C ASP A 586 -23.47 -20.16 -7.34
N GLU A 587 -24.31 -19.81 -8.32
CA GLU A 587 -24.91 -18.48 -8.47
C GLU A 587 -25.83 -18.09 -7.29
N GLN A 588 -26.36 -19.04 -6.52
CA GLN A 588 -27.15 -18.75 -5.31
C GLN A 588 -26.36 -17.92 -4.29
N GLY A 589 -25.03 -18.02 -4.31
CA GLY A 589 -24.16 -17.21 -3.46
C GLY A 589 -24.37 -15.69 -3.65
N LEU A 590 -24.79 -15.24 -4.83
CA LEU A 590 -25.02 -13.81 -5.11
C LEU A 590 -26.08 -13.22 -4.20
N GLU A 591 -27.18 -13.92 -3.98
CA GLU A 591 -28.30 -13.45 -3.15
C GLU A 591 -27.82 -13.22 -1.71
N TYR A 592 -27.07 -14.18 -1.17
CA TYR A 592 -26.53 -14.09 0.18
C TYR A 592 -25.51 -12.97 0.33
N VAL A 593 -24.58 -12.79 -0.61
CA VAL A 593 -23.61 -11.69 -0.54
C VAL A 593 -24.30 -10.33 -0.66
N TYR A 594 -25.26 -10.16 -1.57
CA TYR A 594 -26.02 -8.90 -1.65
C TYR A 594 -26.79 -8.61 -0.36
N LYS A 595 -27.38 -9.63 0.25
CA LYS A 595 -28.09 -9.50 1.52
C LYS A 595 -27.16 -8.99 2.62
N ALA A 596 -25.98 -9.59 2.76
CA ALA A 596 -24.95 -9.12 3.69
C ALA A 596 -24.54 -7.66 3.43
N ILE A 597 -24.33 -7.27 2.17
CA ILE A 597 -23.98 -5.88 1.77
C ILE A 597 -25.06 -4.88 2.18
N TYR A 598 -26.35 -5.24 2.00
CA TYR A 598 -27.46 -4.33 2.30
C TYR A 598 -27.73 -4.21 3.80
N ASP A 599 -27.50 -5.29 4.56
CA ASP A 599 -27.72 -5.32 6.00
C ASP A 599 -26.55 -4.70 6.78
N ASN A 600 -25.30 -4.87 6.31
CA ASN A 600 -24.11 -4.37 6.98
C ASN A 600 -23.06 -3.81 6.02
N HIS A 601 -22.69 -2.53 6.23
CA HIS A 601 -21.76 -1.80 5.38
C HIS A 601 -20.32 -2.36 5.42
N ASN A 602 -19.95 -3.08 6.47
CA ASN A 602 -18.63 -3.73 6.60
C ASN A 602 -18.37 -4.75 5.47
N TYR A 603 -19.43 -5.29 4.86
CA TYR A 603 -19.31 -6.27 3.76
C TYR A 603 -19.36 -5.66 2.35
N ILE A 604 -19.45 -4.33 2.20
CA ILE A 604 -19.53 -3.68 0.88
C ILE A 604 -18.29 -4.01 0.04
N ASP A 605 -17.09 -3.75 0.54
CA ASP A 605 -15.88 -3.86 -0.27
C ASP A 605 -15.55 -5.33 -0.59
N GLY A 606 -15.61 -6.21 0.42
CA GLY A 606 -15.40 -7.65 0.25
C GLY A 606 -16.47 -8.30 -0.63
N GLY A 607 -17.75 -7.97 -0.40
CA GLY A 607 -18.88 -8.51 -1.15
C GLY A 607 -18.89 -8.08 -2.61
N LEU A 608 -18.62 -6.79 -2.88
CA LEU A 608 -18.48 -6.31 -4.26
C LEU A 608 -17.25 -6.91 -4.95
N GLY A 609 -16.17 -7.18 -4.22
CA GLY A 609 -14.99 -7.87 -4.74
C GLY A 609 -15.32 -9.27 -5.25
N VAL A 610 -15.92 -10.11 -4.41
CA VAL A 610 -16.24 -11.51 -4.74
C VAL A 610 -17.31 -11.62 -5.83
N ILE A 611 -18.37 -10.81 -5.79
CA ILE A 611 -19.42 -10.77 -6.83
C ILE A 611 -18.82 -10.39 -8.18
N GLY A 612 -18.02 -9.31 -8.21
CA GLY A 612 -17.42 -8.80 -9.44
C GLY A 612 -16.49 -9.82 -10.09
N HIS A 613 -15.69 -10.53 -9.28
CA HIS A 613 -14.79 -11.58 -9.76
C HIS A 613 -15.58 -12.79 -10.28
N PHE A 614 -16.55 -13.29 -9.52
CA PHE A 614 -17.42 -14.39 -9.91
C PHE A 614 -18.14 -14.12 -11.25
N CYS A 615 -18.74 -12.93 -11.40
CA CYS A 615 -19.46 -12.58 -12.63
C CYS A 615 -18.52 -12.51 -13.84
N CYS A 616 -17.27 -12.07 -13.64
CA CYS A 616 -16.25 -12.09 -14.70
C CYS A 616 -15.87 -13.52 -15.06
N LEU A 617 -15.58 -14.39 -14.09
CA LEU A 617 -15.19 -15.79 -14.31
C LEU A 617 -16.28 -16.61 -15.01
N THR A 618 -17.54 -16.44 -14.60
CA THR A 618 -18.68 -17.21 -15.11
C THR A 618 -19.27 -16.66 -16.41
N GLY A 619 -18.86 -15.46 -16.81
CA GLY A 619 -19.41 -14.78 -17.98
C GLY A 619 -20.84 -14.26 -17.77
N ASN A 620 -21.26 -14.04 -16.51
CA ASN A 620 -22.60 -13.54 -16.19
C ASN A 620 -22.71 -12.04 -16.46
N GLN A 621 -22.85 -11.67 -17.74
CA GLN A 621 -22.88 -10.26 -18.16
C GLN A 621 -24.06 -9.49 -17.56
N LYS A 622 -25.22 -10.14 -17.42
CA LYS A 622 -26.44 -9.54 -16.85
C LYS A 622 -26.20 -9.10 -15.42
N GLU A 623 -25.68 -10.00 -14.59
CA GLU A 623 -25.37 -9.67 -13.20
C GLU A 623 -24.22 -8.67 -13.09
N LEU A 624 -23.20 -8.79 -13.95
CA LEU A 624 -22.08 -7.85 -13.96
C LEU A 624 -22.51 -6.40 -14.24
N ASP A 625 -23.52 -6.20 -15.09
CA ASP A 625 -24.05 -4.86 -15.37
C ASP A 625 -24.85 -4.31 -14.18
N LEU A 626 -25.65 -5.14 -13.51
CA LEU A 626 -26.34 -4.78 -12.27
C LEU A 626 -25.35 -4.44 -11.14
N TYR A 627 -24.33 -5.28 -10.98
CA TYR A 627 -23.21 -5.08 -10.07
C TYR A 627 -22.52 -3.74 -10.32
N ARG A 628 -22.20 -3.40 -11.58
CA ARG A 628 -21.50 -2.15 -11.93
C ARG A 628 -22.29 -0.91 -11.54
N GLU A 629 -23.61 -0.93 -11.70
CA GLU A 629 -24.48 0.16 -11.27
C GLU A 629 -24.48 0.29 -9.74
N ARG A 630 -24.73 -0.83 -9.04
CA ARG A 630 -24.76 -0.87 -7.57
C ARG A 630 -23.43 -0.50 -6.93
N ALA A 631 -22.32 -0.97 -7.49
CA ALA A 631 -20.97 -0.74 -6.97
C ALA A 631 -20.61 0.74 -6.97
N VAL A 632 -21.05 1.52 -7.96
CA VAL A 632 -20.82 2.97 -8.01
C VAL A 632 -21.56 3.67 -6.88
N ASP A 633 -22.83 3.35 -6.69
CA ASP A 633 -23.66 3.95 -5.65
C ASP A 633 -23.15 3.60 -4.25
N LEU A 634 -22.81 2.32 -4.03
CA LEU A 634 -22.26 1.85 -2.76
C LEU A 634 -20.87 2.43 -2.48
N ALA A 635 -19.99 2.50 -3.47
CA ALA A 635 -18.67 3.13 -3.30
C ALA A 635 -18.80 4.63 -3.04
N GLN A 636 -19.77 5.31 -3.65
CA GLN A 636 -20.05 6.72 -3.36
C GLN A 636 -20.58 6.90 -1.93
N LYS A 637 -21.50 6.04 -1.48
CA LYS A 637 -21.96 6.02 -0.07
C LYS A 637 -20.82 5.73 0.90
N ASN A 638 -19.95 4.78 0.59
CA ASN A 638 -18.78 4.46 1.41
C ASN A 638 -17.87 5.70 1.53
N LYS A 639 -17.58 6.35 0.40
CA LYS A 639 -16.78 7.59 0.38
C LYS A 639 -17.41 8.74 1.17
N ASP A 640 -18.71 8.96 1.04
CA ASP A 640 -19.36 10.14 1.62
C ASP A 640 -19.81 9.94 3.07
N ILE A 641 -20.06 8.69 3.50
CA ILE A 641 -20.66 8.35 4.79
C ILE A 641 -19.79 7.37 5.56
N TYR A 642 -19.63 6.14 5.06
CA TYR A 642 -19.08 5.05 5.88
C TYR A 642 -17.59 5.20 6.19
N SER A 643 -16.80 5.77 5.30
CA SER A 643 -15.39 6.10 5.55
C SER A 643 -15.20 7.13 6.69
N CYS A 644 -16.25 7.87 7.05
CA CYS A 644 -16.24 8.81 8.16
C CYS A 644 -16.68 8.16 9.49
N ILE A 645 -17.19 6.93 9.49
CA ILE A 645 -17.56 6.18 10.71
C ILE A 645 -16.29 5.89 11.51
N ASN A 646 -15.25 5.38 10.86
CA ASN A 646 -14.00 4.91 11.50
C ASN A 646 -12.95 6.03 11.70
N VAL A 647 -13.37 7.30 11.64
CA VAL A 647 -12.51 8.46 11.86
C VAL A 647 -13.20 9.43 12.80
N ILE A 648 -12.45 9.97 13.76
CA ILE A 648 -12.88 11.09 14.61
C ILE A 648 -11.89 12.24 14.41
N GLN A 649 -12.42 13.40 14.03
CA GLN A 649 -11.66 14.64 13.77
C GLN A 649 -12.11 15.76 14.69
N LYS A 650 -11.21 16.73 14.91
CA LYS A 650 -11.47 17.90 15.75
C LYS A 650 -12.68 18.75 15.34
N ASN A 651 -13.02 18.75 14.06
CA ASN A 651 -14.12 19.53 13.48
C ASN A 651 -15.40 18.70 13.29
N ASP A 652 -15.44 17.46 13.77
CA ASP A 652 -16.66 16.67 13.75
C ASP A 652 -17.71 17.24 14.70
N LYS A 653 -18.97 17.06 14.33
CA LYS A 653 -20.12 17.46 15.16
C LYS A 653 -20.38 16.36 16.19
N LEU A 654 -19.75 16.49 17.34
CA LEU A 654 -19.86 15.56 18.46
C LEU A 654 -20.82 16.10 19.52
N SER A 655 -21.70 15.25 20.02
CA SER A 655 -22.62 15.55 21.11
C SER A 655 -22.74 14.36 22.06
N PRO A 656 -23.34 14.52 23.24
CA PRO A 656 -23.65 13.39 24.11
C PRO A 656 -24.59 12.41 23.40
N GLU A 657 -24.35 11.11 23.52
CA GLU A 657 -25.20 10.07 22.94
C GLU A 657 -26.29 9.63 23.92
N LYS A 658 -27.44 9.24 23.36
CA LYS A 658 -28.51 8.56 24.08
C LYS A 658 -28.96 7.36 23.25
N LEU A 659 -28.39 6.21 23.57
CA LEU A 659 -28.81 4.94 23.00
C LEU A 659 -30.24 4.59 23.46
N PRO A 660 -30.94 3.71 22.72
CA PRO A 660 -32.19 3.11 23.18
C PRO A 660 -32.06 2.51 24.59
N GLU A 661 -33.17 2.48 25.30
CA GLU A 661 -33.25 1.96 26.67
C GLU A 661 -32.69 0.52 26.75
N GLY A 662 -31.82 0.25 27.72
CA GLY A 662 -31.17 -1.05 27.93
C GLY A 662 -29.93 -1.34 27.07
N MET A 663 -29.77 -0.70 25.91
CA MET A 663 -28.66 -1.00 24.99
C MET A 663 -27.29 -0.62 25.57
N LEU A 664 -27.19 0.52 26.27
CA LEU A 664 -25.93 0.92 26.90
C LEU A 664 -25.52 -0.07 28.01
N ASP A 665 -26.48 -0.52 28.81
CA ASP A 665 -26.21 -1.48 29.89
C ASP A 665 -25.74 -2.83 29.33
N GLU A 666 -26.34 -3.26 28.21
CA GLU A 666 -25.95 -4.46 27.48
C GLU A 666 -24.50 -4.36 26.96
N ILE A 667 -24.15 -3.24 26.30
CA ILE A 667 -22.79 -2.97 25.81
C ILE A 667 -21.78 -2.95 26.97
N LEU A 668 -22.08 -2.23 28.05
CA LEU A 668 -21.18 -2.14 29.20
C LEU A 668 -21.03 -3.49 29.92
N SER A 669 -22.10 -4.28 30.00
CA SER A 669 -22.07 -5.63 30.57
C SER A 669 -21.19 -6.56 29.73
N PHE A 670 -21.32 -6.52 28.40
CA PHE A 670 -20.46 -7.31 27.52
C PHE A 670 -18.99 -6.88 27.65
N ILE A 671 -18.70 -5.58 27.57
CA ILE A 671 -17.32 -5.08 27.71
C ILE A 671 -16.73 -5.50 29.06
N SER A 672 -17.49 -5.40 30.15
CA SER A 672 -17.04 -5.82 31.48
C SER A 672 -16.76 -7.32 31.58
N SER A 673 -17.50 -8.16 30.83
CA SER A 673 -17.31 -9.62 30.82
C SER A 673 -16.04 -10.08 30.09
N ILE A 674 -15.50 -9.24 29.19
CA ILE A 674 -14.28 -9.52 28.43
C ILE A 674 -13.09 -8.69 28.89
N ASP A 675 -13.31 -7.74 29.80
CA ASP A 675 -12.25 -6.90 30.37
C ASP A 675 -11.40 -7.72 31.34
N GLU A 676 -10.10 -7.81 31.05
CA GLU A 676 -9.13 -8.51 31.86
C GLU A 676 -8.49 -7.59 32.94
N GLY A 677 -9.18 -6.49 33.27
CA GLY A 677 -8.70 -5.45 34.20
C GLY A 677 -7.87 -4.36 33.51
N GLU A 678 -7.92 -4.31 32.19
CA GLU A 678 -7.09 -3.44 31.36
C GLU A 678 -7.81 -2.14 31.00
N ILE A 679 -9.14 -2.11 30.98
CA ILE A 679 -9.91 -0.91 30.61
C ILE A 679 -10.02 0.04 31.80
N LYS A 680 -9.68 1.32 31.61
CA LYS A 680 -9.81 2.37 32.63
C LYS A 680 -11.08 3.19 32.49
N ARG A 681 -11.45 3.57 31.26
CA ARG A 681 -12.60 4.42 30.98
C ARG A 681 -13.23 4.05 29.65
N ILE A 682 -14.55 4.19 29.56
CA ILE A 682 -15.31 4.06 28.32
C ILE A 682 -16.07 5.36 28.11
N TYR A 683 -15.93 5.92 26.91
CA TYR A 683 -16.68 7.08 26.47
C TYR A 683 -17.65 6.70 25.36
N LEU A 684 -18.81 7.34 25.35
CA LEU A 684 -19.82 7.20 24.32
C LEU A 684 -20.22 8.59 23.80
N LEU A 685 -20.14 8.76 22.48
CA LEU A 685 -20.41 10.03 21.82
C LEU A 685 -21.32 9.83 20.62
N ARG A 686 -22.16 10.83 20.33
CA ARG A 686 -22.91 10.90 19.09
C ARG A 686 -22.13 11.73 18.09
N LYS A 687 -21.74 11.13 16.96
CA LYS A 687 -21.12 11.80 15.83
C LYS A 687 -22.14 12.02 14.72
N THR A 688 -22.35 13.27 14.33
CA THR A 688 -23.21 13.62 13.19
C THR A 688 -22.38 13.74 11.92
N ILE A 689 -22.52 12.77 11.01
CA ILE A 689 -21.82 12.76 9.71
C ILE A 689 -22.48 13.73 8.73
N ASN A 690 -23.80 13.64 8.60
CA ASN A 690 -24.62 14.55 7.81
C ASN A 690 -26.01 14.69 8.44
N GLU A 691 -26.90 15.48 7.81
CA GLU A 691 -28.24 15.78 8.35
C GLU A 691 -29.11 14.53 8.58
N ASN A 692 -28.82 13.42 7.87
CA ASN A 692 -29.61 12.20 7.89
C ASN A 692 -28.86 10.99 8.46
N PHE A 693 -27.62 11.16 8.93
CA PHE A 693 -26.79 10.02 9.37
C PHE A 693 -25.94 10.38 10.58
N THR A 694 -26.12 9.59 11.65
CA THR A 694 -25.36 9.70 12.91
C THR A 694 -24.81 8.35 13.32
N VAL A 695 -23.71 8.39 14.06
CA VAL A 695 -22.96 7.23 14.54
C VAL A 695 -22.77 7.37 16.05
N SER A 696 -22.84 6.27 16.77
CA SER A 696 -22.50 6.20 18.19
C SER A 696 -21.05 5.72 18.33
N ASP A 697 -20.15 6.62 18.67
CA ASP A 697 -18.73 6.31 18.83
C ASP A 697 -18.47 5.80 20.26
N VAL A 698 -18.01 4.55 20.38
CA VAL A 698 -17.51 3.91 21.60
C VAL A 698 -16.00 4.06 21.65
N ILE A 699 -15.47 4.65 22.72
CA ILE A 699 -14.05 4.95 22.86
C ILE A 699 -13.53 4.28 24.12
N ILE A 700 -12.57 3.38 23.93
CA ILE A 700 -11.97 2.60 25.00
C ILE A 700 -10.64 3.23 25.39
N ARG A 701 -10.50 3.57 26.67
CA ARG A 701 -9.22 3.99 27.26
C ARG A 701 -8.65 2.85 28.07
N PHE A 702 -7.62 2.22 27.53
CA PHE A 702 -6.85 1.18 28.20
C PHE A 702 -5.89 1.76 29.26
N SER A 703 -5.38 0.87 30.10
CA SER A 703 -4.29 1.12 31.03
C SER A 703 -3.01 1.42 30.24
N TYR A 704 -2.10 2.20 30.84
CA TYR A 704 -0.88 2.64 30.14
C TYR A 704 0.03 1.48 29.73
N TYR A 705 -0.02 0.38 30.49
CA TYR A 705 0.84 -0.79 30.32
C TYR A 705 0.20 -1.93 29.52
N THR A 706 -1.04 -1.78 29.06
CA THR A 706 -1.70 -2.80 28.24
C THR A 706 -0.95 -2.95 26.92
N ASP A 707 -0.53 -4.17 26.58
CA ASP A 707 0.16 -4.45 25.33
C ASP A 707 -0.80 -4.40 24.12
N GLU A 708 -0.24 -4.16 22.93
CA GLU A 708 -1.03 -3.97 21.71
C GLU A 708 -1.81 -5.22 21.29
N ASN A 709 -1.31 -6.44 21.58
CA ASN A 709 -2.04 -7.67 21.24
C ASN A 709 -3.29 -7.81 22.11
N THR A 710 -3.17 -7.50 23.41
CA THR A 710 -4.32 -7.48 24.33
C THR A 710 -5.34 -6.42 23.92
N LYS A 711 -4.90 -5.20 23.58
CA LYS A 711 -5.80 -4.15 23.05
C LYS A 711 -6.52 -4.62 21.79
N GLY A 712 -5.78 -5.16 20.81
CA GLY A 712 -6.34 -5.67 19.56
C GLY A 712 -7.40 -6.73 19.79
N ARG A 713 -7.14 -7.71 20.66
CA ARG A 713 -8.07 -8.79 21.01
C ARG A 713 -9.33 -8.29 21.70
N ILE A 714 -9.23 -7.35 22.64
CA ILE A 714 -10.40 -6.77 23.30
C ILE A 714 -11.21 -5.94 22.29
N MET A 715 -10.56 -5.10 21.50
CA MET A 715 -11.23 -4.25 20.50
C MET A 715 -11.95 -5.08 19.43
N ASP A 716 -11.37 -6.19 18.96
CA ASP A 716 -12.00 -7.10 18.01
C ASP A 716 -13.29 -7.74 18.59
N LYS A 717 -13.25 -8.21 19.83
CA LYS A 717 -14.45 -8.73 20.51
C LYS A 717 -15.55 -7.68 20.65
N ILE A 718 -15.19 -6.45 21.02
CA ILE A 718 -16.14 -5.34 21.13
C ILE A 718 -16.72 -5.02 19.75
N PHE A 719 -15.89 -4.96 18.71
CA PHE A 719 -16.33 -4.70 17.35
C PHE A 719 -17.39 -5.72 16.91
N ARG A 720 -17.11 -7.02 17.06
CA ARG A 720 -18.05 -8.10 16.72
C ARG A 720 -19.37 -7.99 17.47
N PHE A 721 -19.30 -7.68 18.76
CA PHE A 721 -20.48 -7.48 19.58
C PHE A 721 -21.33 -6.29 19.08
N LEU A 722 -20.69 -5.14 18.85
CA LEU A 722 -21.37 -3.95 18.34
C LEU A 722 -21.95 -4.17 16.93
N ASP A 723 -21.31 -5.00 16.11
CA ASP A 723 -21.75 -5.34 14.75
C ASP A 723 -23.05 -6.17 14.73
N THR A 724 -23.47 -6.75 15.87
CA THR A 724 -24.77 -7.42 15.99
C THR A 724 -25.96 -6.46 15.98
N PHE A 725 -25.75 -5.16 16.28
CA PHE A 725 -26.80 -4.14 16.39
C PHE A 725 -27.08 -3.42 15.07
N SER A 726 -27.63 -4.11 14.06
CA SER A 726 -27.89 -3.52 12.73
C SER A 726 -28.66 -2.18 12.66
N SER A 727 -29.53 -1.90 13.63
CA SER A 727 -30.33 -0.65 13.64
C SER A 727 -29.53 0.58 14.06
N HIS A 728 -28.33 0.38 14.62
CA HIS A 728 -27.46 1.43 15.13
C HIS A 728 -26.06 1.27 14.55
N GLN A 729 -25.47 2.40 14.16
CA GLN A 729 -24.14 2.41 13.55
C GLN A 729 -23.14 2.83 14.62
N PHE A 730 -22.13 1.99 14.85
CA PHE A 730 -21.10 2.22 15.85
C PHE A 730 -19.76 2.55 15.19
N GLY A 731 -19.03 3.47 15.80
CA GLY A 731 -17.60 3.63 15.58
C GLY A 731 -16.87 3.14 16.83
N LEU A 732 -15.74 2.44 16.68
CA LEU A 732 -14.97 1.93 17.81
C LEU A 732 -13.53 2.47 17.76
N PHE A 733 -13.07 3.06 18.87
CA PHE A 733 -11.78 3.76 18.91
C PHE A 733 -10.97 3.45 20.16
N ASP A 734 -9.65 3.27 20.01
CA ASP A 734 -8.71 3.45 21.11
C ASP A 734 -8.57 4.95 21.39
N TYR A 735 -8.75 5.34 22.65
CA TYR A 735 -8.54 6.69 23.15
C TYR A 735 -7.19 7.30 22.72
N ASN A 736 -6.12 6.51 22.73
CA ASN A 736 -4.79 6.96 22.32
C ASN A 736 -4.69 7.26 20.81
N GLY A 737 -5.60 6.68 20.01
CA GLY A 737 -5.72 6.94 18.57
C GLY A 737 -6.36 8.30 18.24
N ILE A 738 -7.12 8.90 19.16
CA ILE A 738 -7.95 10.09 18.89
C ILE A 738 -7.45 11.39 19.56
N THR A 739 -6.12 11.59 19.56
CA THR A 739 -5.43 12.70 20.27
C THR A 739 -5.86 14.13 19.91
N GLU A 740 -6.61 14.34 18.83
CA GLU A 740 -7.04 15.67 18.39
C GLU A 740 -8.37 16.14 19.02
N VAL A 741 -9.09 15.25 19.71
CA VAL A 741 -10.42 15.50 20.27
C VAL A 741 -10.40 15.37 21.79
N SER A 742 -10.87 16.41 22.50
CA SER A 742 -11.00 16.39 23.96
C SER A 742 -12.34 15.80 24.38
N VAL A 743 -12.46 14.48 24.31
CA VAL A 743 -13.72 13.76 24.58
C VAL A 743 -14.21 13.95 26.02
N GLU A 744 -13.31 14.17 26.97
CA GLU A 744 -13.65 14.43 28.38
C GLU A 744 -14.35 15.77 28.60
N LYS A 745 -14.27 16.69 27.64
CA LYS A 745 -14.95 17.98 27.72
C LYS A 745 -16.40 17.91 27.25
N ILE A 746 -16.83 16.77 26.70
CA ILE A 746 -18.20 16.58 26.22
C ILE A 746 -19.04 16.06 27.40
N PRO A 747 -20.05 16.81 27.87
CA PRO A 747 -20.83 16.43 29.04
C PRO A 747 -21.55 15.09 28.85
N GLY A 748 -21.46 14.17 29.81
CA GLY A 748 -22.12 12.87 29.74
C GLY A 748 -21.48 11.87 28.76
N ALA A 749 -20.30 12.20 28.20
CA ALA A 749 -19.57 11.27 27.35
C ALA A 749 -18.97 10.08 28.12
N LEU A 750 -18.52 10.30 29.36
CA LEU A 750 -18.00 9.22 30.20
C LEU A 750 -19.14 8.35 30.70
N VAL A 751 -19.23 7.11 30.22
CA VAL A 751 -20.29 6.15 30.56
C VAL A 751 -19.83 5.09 31.55
N TRP A 752 -18.53 4.82 31.63
CA TRP A 752 -17.96 3.88 32.59
C TRP A 752 -16.54 4.27 33.00
N ARG A 753 -16.18 3.97 34.25
CA ARG A 753 -14.82 4.10 34.80
C ARG A 753 -14.52 2.94 35.74
N ALA A 754 -13.29 2.45 35.71
CA ALA A 754 -12.80 1.52 36.73
C ALA A 754 -12.81 2.20 38.10
N GLU A 755 -13.05 1.44 39.17
CA GLU A 755 -12.86 1.93 40.54
C GLU A 755 -11.37 2.20 40.76
N GLU A 756 -11.03 3.43 41.17
CA GLU A 756 -9.66 3.79 41.53
C GLU A 756 -9.30 3.06 42.83
N ASN A 757 -8.60 1.94 42.73
CA ASN A 757 -7.78 1.49 43.85
C ASN A 757 -6.74 2.58 44.11
N THR A 758 -6.88 3.24 45.26
CA THR A 758 -5.91 4.19 45.79
C THR A 758 -4.59 3.47 46.00
N ASP A 759 -3.73 3.46 44.98
CA ASP A 759 -2.31 3.19 45.17
C ASP A 759 -1.45 3.96 44.16
N VAL A 760 -0.72 4.91 44.74
CA VAL A 760 0.56 5.51 44.34
C VAL A 760 0.56 6.51 43.16
N SER A 761 0.52 7.78 43.58
CA SER A 761 1.14 8.99 43.02
C SER A 761 1.82 8.90 41.65
N GLU A 762 1.28 9.67 40.71
CA GLU A 762 2.00 10.19 39.54
C GLU A 762 3.19 11.07 40.01
N GLU A 763 4.42 10.65 39.68
CA GLU A 763 5.60 11.52 39.52
C GLU A 763 6.06 11.51 38.05
#